data_AF-A0A812IIT9-F1
#
_entry.id   AF-A0A812IIT9-F1
#
_cell.length_a   1.000
_cell.length_b   1.000
_cell.length_c   1.000
_cell.angle_alpha   90.00
_cell.angle_beta   90.00
_cell.angle_gamma   90.00
#
_symmetry.space_group_name_H-M   'P 1'
#
loop_
_entity.id
_entity.type
_entity.pdbx_description
1 polymer ?
#
loop_
_entity_poly.entity_id
_entity_poly.type
_entity_poly.pdbx_seq_one_letter_code
_entity_poly.pdbx_strand_id
1 'polypeptide(L)'
;MLARGLSELQLEEDIDVTGAKPEEGADAPAPAVPEAAPEDDTSKKPKPAPKKSSQPSRHKAGNSKGTRVCAACGQKKPESEFALNQRVDMSCKRFLDNIYKQAKAQGPQALEWFAETKADPAKCKKMIESYGAAYKTWCSTGKQGKVKWSLVQYKETLEAETGVQLSENQQLMWERQAVLFSQSIAGGAYTEEEAQAKWDSLSAKVKEGTVISDLKGPAKKPLRIAITREDMVYNFNKIAKKRSLEFQDKAQKKMDEAGIQKQLKRVMSNHDSVGGSALPQSSEEMAQLMVSGGAGAAFDAANIQVGDVRNLLPEEMDVDAKGEANDEDKEKPAVDDEESGDDDKKRPKWFDKDRAINTAQRFLLAQEKKLKETYDQRVEGLTSHLEHIRGLDAEDRGHYKGEEKIATVRLQFLQALDGKASDLSDLIESFTSTASPTKGVGAGSLGTDDGGSLAAVVALGNAPPCSQFKELQIFEMLFMCKDELLSCETADEIAECKKSFAKLKAPILDLLASAQAVLNDIKKVHKLLKTEKAKAGPATSKPTKQDAAAPKFAIFEDGFKLGSPANAVTEETFKDMSWDEPAIITLANGTIANIFSAQVKLALGQLKKLFKTASQARAEVAMDMSVVQAISKELQSKLDGKGRFYVGNADAIQTSSKDLTTLLHRNLLTTSYAIAASNTTFATEKMCLPSFRFAAEGVRQVVLLPYSKVLEYLASQPDNTSLKFIDAPSKHAVTQWLRFCSVEKLQGLLGAGCKFFTATVNPSEILYVPGGFVFAEQTKDCSFGIKSPLLVHTEATKAFFEKMKAAEGEGVGDQSKFADGFLQATAPRDSKEQHPAAEQAAG
;
A
#
# COMPACT_ATOMS: atom_id res chain seq x y z
N MET A 1 38.70 29.29 -55.34
CA MET A 1 39.41 28.31 -56.18
C MET A 1 39.25 26.93 -55.52
N LEU A 2 38.27 26.15 -55.99
CA LEU A 2 38.39 24.78 -56.58
C LEU A 2 38.90 23.72 -55.57
N ALA A 3 38.22 22.59 -55.31
CA ALA A 3 37.48 21.67 -56.20
C ALA A 3 36.38 20.86 -55.41
N ARG A 4 35.19 20.61 -55.99
CA ARG A 4 34.64 19.33 -56.56
C ARG A 4 34.66 18.12 -55.60
N GLY A 5 33.62 17.29 -55.45
CA GLY A 5 32.31 17.12 -56.09
C GLY A 5 31.73 15.71 -55.80
N LEU A 6 30.48 15.48 -56.26
CA LEU A 6 29.67 14.23 -56.29
C LEU A 6 28.81 13.92 -55.05
N SER A 7 27.54 13.48 -55.11
CA SER A 7 26.35 13.72 -55.95
C SER A 7 25.21 12.87 -55.35
N GLU A 8 23.99 13.38 -55.41
CA GLU A 8 22.71 12.83 -54.93
C GLU A 8 22.25 11.50 -55.56
N LEU A 9 21.35 10.81 -54.85
CA LEU A 9 20.35 9.90 -55.41
C LEU A 9 19.02 10.09 -54.65
N GLN A 10 18.08 10.77 -55.29
CA GLN A 10 16.64 10.77 -54.99
C GLN A 10 15.96 9.59 -55.72
N LEU A 11 14.88 9.07 -55.16
CA LEU A 11 13.92 8.19 -55.84
C LEU A 11 12.51 8.64 -55.44
N GLU A 12 11.89 9.39 -56.36
CA GLU A 12 10.45 9.52 -56.52
C GLU A 12 10.03 8.56 -57.65
N GLU A 13 8.85 7.97 -57.55
CA GLU A 13 8.01 7.68 -58.72
C GLU A 13 6.54 7.56 -58.27
N ASP A 14 5.75 8.54 -58.71
CA ASP A 14 4.30 8.51 -58.89
C ASP A 14 3.88 7.42 -59.90
N ILE A 15 2.62 6.95 -59.87
CA ILE A 15 1.63 6.97 -61.00
C ILE A 15 0.22 6.61 -60.45
N ASP A 16 -0.55 7.67 -60.22
CA ASP A 16 -1.93 8.01 -60.63
C ASP A 16 -2.98 7.01 -61.25
N VAL A 17 -4.24 7.31 -60.90
CA VAL A 17 -5.43 7.52 -61.78
C VAL A 17 -6.52 6.43 -62.00
N THR A 18 -7.73 6.83 -61.54
CA THR A 18 -9.12 6.63 -62.04
C THR A 18 -10.00 5.41 -61.73
N GLY A 19 -11.25 5.73 -61.36
CA GLY A 19 -12.44 4.97 -61.75
C GLY A 19 -13.64 5.11 -60.80
N ALA A 20 -14.66 5.88 -61.17
CA ALA A 20 -15.89 6.10 -60.41
C ALA A 20 -17.10 5.33 -60.99
N LYS A 21 -17.92 4.73 -60.07
CA LYS A 21 -19.39 4.44 -60.09
C LYS A 21 -19.99 3.53 -61.20
N PRO A 22 -21.26 3.01 -61.10
CA PRO A 22 -22.22 2.82 -59.97
C PRO A 22 -22.98 1.44 -59.94
N GLU A 23 -23.78 1.23 -58.87
CA GLU A 23 -25.10 0.53 -58.70
C GLU A 23 -25.46 -0.91 -59.16
N GLU A 24 -26.50 -1.43 -58.48
CA GLU A 24 -27.28 -2.70 -58.59
C GLU A 24 -26.60 -3.98 -58.03
N GLY A 25 -27.22 -4.88 -57.27
CA GLY A 25 -28.62 -5.17 -56.93
C GLY A 25 -28.76 -6.71 -56.81
N ALA A 26 -29.67 -7.19 -55.95
CA ALA A 26 -30.24 -8.56 -55.86
C ALA A 26 -29.65 -9.60 -54.85
N ASP A 27 -30.49 -9.88 -53.84
CA ASP A 27 -31.04 -11.18 -53.42
C ASP A 27 -30.15 -12.39 -53.01
N ALA A 28 -30.17 -12.67 -51.69
CA ALA A 28 -30.61 -13.91 -50.98
C ALA A 28 -30.09 -15.32 -51.42
N PRO A 29 -30.28 -16.42 -50.63
CA PRO A 29 -30.64 -16.58 -49.22
C PRO A 29 -29.71 -17.54 -48.43
N ALA A 30 -29.98 -17.64 -47.12
CA ALA A 30 -29.39 -18.54 -46.12
C ALA A 30 -29.72 -20.04 -46.33
N PRO A 31 -28.91 -20.99 -45.80
CA PRO A 31 -29.32 -22.38 -45.69
C PRO A 31 -29.86 -22.72 -44.29
N ALA A 32 -30.87 -23.59 -44.34
CA ALA A 32 -31.84 -23.93 -43.32
C ALA A 32 -31.35 -24.95 -42.28
N VAL A 33 -32.07 -24.89 -41.15
CA VAL A 33 -32.24 -25.91 -40.11
C VAL A 33 -32.93 -27.16 -40.69
N PRO A 34 -32.58 -28.38 -40.25
CA PRO A 34 -33.50 -29.50 -40.27
C PRO A 34 -33.86 -29.98 -38.86
N GLU A 35 -35.17 -30.04 -38.64
CA GLU A 35 -35.90 -30.58 -37.49
C GLU A 35 -36.40 -32.00 -37.83
N ALA A 36 -36.34 -32.91 -36.83
CA ALA A 36 -37.09 -34.16 -36.52
C ALA A 36 -37.73 -35.01 -37.67
N ALA A 37 -37.93 -36.34 -37.63
CA ALA A 37 -38.03 -37.43 -36.64
C ALA A 37 -37.98 -38.78 -37.47
N PRO A 38 -38.49 -39.97 -37.05
CA PRO A 38 -38.81 -40.56 -35.73
C PRO A 38 -38.26 -42.02 -35.53
N GLU A 39 -38.44 -42.52 -34.30
CA GLU A 39 -38.76 -43.90 -33.82
C GLU A 39 -38.25 -45.16 -34.60
N ASP A 40 -37.59 -46.10 -33.92
CA ASP A 40 -38.25 -47.27 -33.28
C ASP A 40 -37.26 -48.37 -32.78
N ASP A 41 -37.66 -48.98 -31.67
CA ASP A 41 -37.51 -50.36 -31.17
C ASP A 41 -36.18 -51.12 -30.86
N THR A 42 -36.32 -51.91 -29.80
CA THR A 42 -35.63 -53.17 -29.42
C THR A 42 -34.40 -53.16 -28.50
N SER A 43 -34.69 -53.15 -27.20
CA SER A 43 -34.32 -54.18 -26.21
C SER A 43 -33.15 -55.15 -26.50
N LYS A 44 -32.11 -55.14 -25.64
CA LYS A 44 -31.52 -56.34 -24.99
C LYS A 44 -30.41 -56.03 -23.98
N LYS A 45 -30.67 -56.39 -22.71
CA LYS A 45 -29.67 -56.68 -21.67
C LYS A 45 -28.80 -57.88 -22.08
N PRO A 46 -27.51 -57.90 -21.71
CA PRO A 46 -27.03 -59.04 -20.93
C PRO A 46 -26.15 -58.68 -19.72
N LYS A 47 -26.16 -59.62 -18.78
CA LYS A 47 -25.48 -59.68 -17.47
C LYS A 47 -23.94 -59.81 -17.56
N PRO A 48 -23.21 -59.60 -16.44
CA PRO A 48 -21.76 -59.42 -16.42
C PRO A 48 -20.99 -60.72 -16.13
N ALA A 49 -19.78 -60.84 -16.68
CA ALA A 49 -18.70 -61.74 -16.24
C ALA A 49 -17.37 -61.37 -16.95
N PRO A 50 -16.20 -61.86 -16.51
CA PRO A 50 -15.54 -61.66 -15.22
C PRO A 50 -14.16 -60.97 -15.37
N LYS A 51 -13.63 -60.45 -14.26
CA LYS A 51 -12.27 -59.87 -14.14
C LYS A 51 -11.20 -60.84 -14.67
N LYS A 52 -10.43 -60.40 -15.66
CA LYS A 52 -9.07 -60.93 -15.94
C LYS A 52 -8.05 -59.85 -15.60
N SER A 53 -7.17 -60.17 -14.66
CA SER A 53 -5.97 -59.41 -14.31
C SER A 53 -5.00 -59.40 -15.50
N SER A 54 -4.90 -58.27 -16.19
CA SER A 54 -3.79 -58.00 -17.09
C SER A 54 -2.69 -57.30 -16.30
N GLN A 55 -1.54 -57.97 -16.15
CA GLN A 55 -0.29 -57.35 -15.73
C GLN A 55 0.01 -56.11 -16.58
N PRO A 56 0.61 -55.04 -16.03
CA PRO A 56 0.99 -53.88 -16.82
C PRO A 56 2.10 -54.25 -17.78
N SER A 57 1.76 -54.37 -19.06
CA SER A 57 2.72 -54.48 -20.14
C SER A 57 3.64 -53.26 -20.12
N ARG A 58 4.94 -53.51 -19.97
CA ARG A 58 6.02 -52.52 -20.04
C ARG A 58 5.98 -51.87 -21.44
N HIS A 59 5.35 -50.71 -21.54
CA HIS A 59 5.23 -49.99 -22.82
C HIS A 59 6.61 -49.60 -23.33
N LYS A 60 6.99 -50.20 -24.46
CA LYS A 60 8.12 -49.83 -25.30
C LYS A 60 7.85 -48.40 -25.80
N ALA A 61 8.77 -47.47 -25.52
CA ALA A 61 8.70 -46.08 -25.98
C ALA A 61 8.78 -46.04 -27.52
N GLY A 62 7.62 -46.17 -28.16
CA GLY A 62 7.46 -45.90 -29.58
C GLY A 62 7.59 -44.40 -29.81
N ASN A 63 8.43 -44.02 -30.76
CA ASN A 63 8.75 -42.65 -31.13
C ASN A 63 7.58 -42.02 -31.92
N SER A 64 6.38 -41.96 -31.33
CA SER A 64 5.21 -41.33 -31.94
C SER A 64 5.42 -39.82 -31.94
N LYS A 65 5.57 -39.23 -33.13
CA LYS A 65 5.44 -37.78 -33.37
C LYS A 65 3.98 -37.30 -33.19
N GLY A 66 3.29 -37.81 -32.16
CA GLY A 66 1.92 -37.47 -31.86
C GLY A 66 1.85 -36.17 -31.07
N THR A 67 1.01 -35.24 -31.51
CA THR A 67 0.58 -34.11 -30.67
C THR A 67 -0.67 -34.52 -29.88
N ARG A 68 -0.72 -34.20 -28.59
CA ARG A 68 -1.88 -34.40 -27.72
C ARG A 68 -2.46 -33.05 -27.30
N VAL A 69 -3.78 -32.98 -27.13
CA VAL A 69 -4.46 -31.77 -26.64
C VAL A 69 -4.46 -31.77 -25.12
N CYS A 70 -3.98 -30.70 -24.49
CA CYS A 70 -4.03 -30.54 -23.04
C CYS A 70 -5.46 -30.26 -22.57
N ALA A 71 -5.97 -31.08 -21.65
CA ALA A 71 -7.32 -30.92 -21.10
C ALA A 71 -7.53 -29.66 -20.24
N ALA A 72 -6.45 -28.99 -19.80
CA ALA A 72 -6.54 -27.78 -18.99
C ALA A 72 -6.49 -26.49 -19.83
N CYS A 73 -5.50 -26.34 -20.73
CA CYS A 73 -5.36 -25.13 -21.55
C CYS A 73 -5.93 -25.26 -22.98
N GLY A 74 -6.28 -26.48 -23.41
CA GLY A 74 -6.80 -26.75 -24.76
C GLY A 74 -5.75 -26.72 -25.88
N GLN A 75 -4.46 -26.48 -25.57
CA GLN A 75 -3.41 -26.39 -26.58
C GLN A 75 -2.95 -27.77 -27.07
N LYS A 76 -2.66 -27.89 -28.36
CA LYS A 76 -2.00 -29.07 -28.96
C LYS A 76 -0.50 -29.00 -28.67
N LYS A 77 0.03 -29.99 -27.95
CA LYS A 77 1.42 -30.05 -27.53
C LYS A 77 2.06 -31.40 -27.87
N PRO A 78 3.38 -31.48 -28.06
CA PRO A 78 4.03 -32.77 -28.33
C PRO A 78 3.84 -33.72 -27.15
N GLU A 79 3.77 -35.03 -27.42
CA GLU A 79 3.58 -36.06 -26.40
C GLU A 79 4.64 -36.03 -25.28
N SER A 80 5.86 -35.54 -25.59
CA SER A 80 6.94 -35.31 -24.62
C SER A 80 6.63 -34.27 -23.54
N GLU A 81 5.66 -33.38 -23.76
CA GLU A 81 5.22 -32.40 -22.74
C GLU A 81 4.18 -32.96 -21.77
N PHE A 82 3.75 -34.21 -21.95
CA PHE A 82 2.82 -34.90 -21.06
C PHE A 82 3.56 -35.97 -20.27
N ALA A 83 3.31 -36.04 -18.97
CA ALA A 83 3.75 -37.20 -18.21
C ALA A 83 2.91 -38.43 -18.59
N LEU A 84 3.50 -39.63 -18.42
CA LEU A 84 2.85 -40.90 -18.73
C LEU A 84 1.46 -40.96 -18.06
N ASN A 85 0.42 -41.25 -18.85
CA ASN A 85 -0.98 -41.34 -18.44
C ASN A 85 -1.68 -40.05 -17.99
N GLN A 86 -1.08 -38.87 -18.18
CA GLN A 86 -1.75 -37.60 -17.85
C GLN A 86 -2.40 -37.00 -19.09
N ARG A 87 -3.59 -36.41 -18.90
CA ARG A 87 -4.35 -35.68 -19.94
C ARG A 87 -4.03 -34.19 -19.97
N VAL A 88 -3.22 -33.71 -19.03
CA VAL A 88 -2.81 -32.32 -18.85
C VAL A 88 -1.30 -32.26 -19.05
N ASP A 89 -0.80 -31.25 -19.76
CA ASP A 89 0.63 -31.07 -19.95
C ASP A 89 1.35 -30.76 -18.62
N MET A 90 2.66 -30.98 -18.57
CA MET A 90 3.46 -30.84 -17.35
C MET A 90 3.42 -29.42 -16.76
N SER A 91 3.30 -28.37 -17.60
CA SER A 91 3.24 -26.97 -17.13
C SER A 91 1.89 -26.67 -16.48
N CYS A 92 0.78 -27.01 -17.15
CA CYS A 92 -0.56 -26.82 -16.62
C CYS A 92 -0.79 -27.67 -15.36
N LYS A 93 -0.20 -28.88 -15.29
CA LYS A 93 -0.23 -29.67 -14.06
C LYS A 93 0.45 -28.96 -12.89
N ARG A 94 1.65 -28.42 -13.09
CA ARG A 94 2.36 -27.66 -12.02
C ARG A 94 1.54 -26.47 -11.54
N PHE A 95 0.87 -25.76 -12.46
CA PHE A 95 -0.02 -24.65 -12.10
C PHE A 95 -1.22 -25.13 -11.30
N LEU A 96 -1.93 -26.18 -11.76
CA LEU A 96 -3.05 -26.77 -11.02
C LEU A 96 -2.63 -27.25 -9.62
N ASP A 97 -1.46 -27.87 -9.47
CA ASP A 97 -0.96 -28.34 -8.18
C ASP A 97 -0.67 -27.17 -7.22
N ASN A 98 -0.15 -26.05 -7.74
CA ASN A 98 0.11 -24.84 -6.95
C ASN A 98 -1.19 -24.13 -6.55
N ILE A 99 -2.16 -24.01 -7.48
CA ILE A 99 -3.48 -23.43 -7.20
C ILE A 99 -4.21 -24.30 -6.16
N TYR A 100 -4.17 -25.63 -6.30
CA TYR A 100 -4.74 -26.56 -5.32
C TYR A 100 -4.13 -26.38 -3.92
N LYS A 101 -2.80 -26.19 -3.81
CA LYS A 101 -2.14 -25.90 -2.53
C LYS A 101 -2.63 -24.59 -1.92
N GLN A 102 -2.85 -23.56 -2.74
CA GLN A 102 -3.41 -22.29 -2.27
C GLN A 102 -4.88 -22.45 -1.82
N ALA A 103 -5.71 -23.14 -2.61
CA ALA A 103 -7.09 -23.45 -2.24
C ALA A 103 -7.15 -24.22 -0.92
N LYS A 104 -6.31 -25.26 -0.75
CA LYS A 104 -6.19 -26.03 0.50
C LYS A 104 -5.81 -25.16 1.69
N ALA A 105 -4.95 -24.17 1.50
CA ALA A 105 -4.54 -23.26 2.57
C ALA A 105 -5.65 -22.26 2.97
N GLN A 106 -6.60 -21.99 2.08
CA GLN A 106 -7.74 -21.10 2.33
C GLN A 106 -8.97 -21.81 2.91
N GLY A 107 -9.03 -23.14 2.86
CA GLY A 107 -10.04 -23.94 3.54
C GLY A 107 -10.97 -24.74 2.61
N PRO A 108 -11.98 -25.44 3.17
CA PRO A 108 -12.84 -26.37 2.42
C PRO A 108 -13.63 -25.74 1.27
N GLN A 109 -14.18 -24.53 1.47
CA GLN A 109 -14.95 -23.83 0.44
C GLN A 109 -14.09 -23.42 -0.78
N ALA A 110 -12.83 -23.07 -0.54
CA ALA A 110 -11.89 -22.78 -1.63
C ALA A 110 -11.51 -24.05 -2.42
N LEU A 111 -11.42 -25.20 -1.74
CA LEU A 111 -11.18 -26.50 -2.36
C LEU A 111 -12.36 -26.98 -3.22
N GLU A 112 -13.58 -26.81 -2.72
CA GLU A 112 -14.81 -27.14 -3.45
C GLU A 112 -14.91 -26.32 -4.74
N TRP A 113 -14.77 -25.00 -4.63
CA TRP A 113 -14.73 -24.11 -5.80
C TRP A 113 -13.64 -24.49 -6.80
N PHE A 114 -12.45 -24.88 -6.33
CA PHE A 114 -11.37 -25.32 -7.22
C PHE A 114 -11.74 -26.62 -7.95
N ALA A 115 -12.41 -27.55 -7.28
CA ALA A 115 -12.88 -28.79 -7.90
C ALA A 115 -13.92 -28.50 -8.98
N GLU A 116 -14.88 -27.62 -8.71
CA GLU A 116 -15.90 -27.16 -9.68
C GLU A 116 -15.25 -26.45 -10.89
N THR A 117 -14.36 -25.49 -10.62
CA THR A 117 -13.66 -24.71 -11.65
C THR A 117 -12.76 -25.59 -12.52
N LYS A 118 -12.16 -26.64 -11.94
CA LYS A 118 -11.34 -27.61 -12.66
C LYS A 118 -12.18 -28.58 -13.50
N ALA A 119 -13.41 -28.89 -13.08
CA ALA A 119 -14.32 -29.76 -13.81
C ALA A 119 -14.85 -29.09 -15.09
N ASP A 120 -15.01 -27.77 -15.09
CA ASP A 120 -15.39 -26.96 -16.26
C ASP A 120 -14.15 -26.60 -17.12
N PRO A 121 -14.04 -27.10 -18.37
CA PRO A 121 -12.87 -26.85 -19.22
C PRO A 121 -12.63 -25.37 -19.52
N ALA A 122 -13.69 -24.56 -19.67
CA ALA A 122 -13.57 -23.15 -20.02
C ALA A 122 -13.09 -22.32 -18.82
N LYS A 123 -13.63 -22.58 -17.63
CA LYS A 123 -13.19 -21.93 -16.40
C LYS A 123 -11.78 -22.37 -15.99
N CYS A 124 -11.47 -23.66 -16.14
CA CYS A 124 -10.14 -24.21 -15.91
C CYS A 124 -9.09 -23.54 -16.80
N LYS A 125 -9.40 -23.34 -18.09
CA LYS A 125 -8.53 -22.62 -19.03
C LYS A 125 -8.25 -21.19 -18.58
N LYS A 126 -9.29 -20.40 -18.29
CA LYS A 126 -9.13 -19.00 -17.81
C LYS A 126 -8.30 -18.92 -16.52
N MET A 127 -8.52 -19.85 -15.59
CA MET A 127 -7.78 -19.92 -14.33
C MET A 127 -6.29 -20.20 -14.56
N ILE A 128 -5.98 -21.11 -15.49
CA ILE A 128 -4.62 -21.46 -15.87
C ILE A 128 -3.92 -20.32 -16.60
N GLU A 129 -4.64 -19.58 -17.46
CA GLU A 129 -4.11 -18.40 -18.16
C GLU A 129 -3.79 -17.26 -17.18
N SER A 130 -4.70 -16.97 -16.23
CA SER A 130 -4.47 -15.96 -15.18
C SER A 130 -3.25 -16.30 -14.33
N TYR A 131 -3.16 -17.55 -13.84
CA TYR A 131 -2.00 -17.99 -13.07
C TYR A 131 -0.72 -17.97 -13.91
N GLY A 132 -0.80 -18.39 -15.18
CA GLY A 132 0.31 -18.38 -16.13
C GLY A 132 0.85 -16.97 -16.40
N ALA A 133 -0.02 -15.97 -16.48
CA ALA A 133 0.38 -14.56 -16.61
C ALA A 133 1.15 -14.07 -15.37
N ALA A 134 0.61 -14.32 -14.17
CA ALA A 134 1.29 -13.97 -12.92
C ALA A 134 2.64 -14.70 -12.75
N TYR A 135 2.71 -15.97 -13.19
CA TYR A 135 3.94 -16.75 -13.19
C TYR A 135 5.00 -16.16 -14.13
N LYS A 136 4.63 -15.75 -15.35
CA LYS A 136 5.54 -15.10 -16.30
C LYS A 136 6.09 -13.78 -15.75
N THR A 137 5.24 -12.93 -15.16
CA THR A 137 5.66 -11.67 -14.52
C THR A 137 6.61 -11.92 -13.34
N TRP A 138 6.36 -12.99 -12.58
CA TRP A 138 7.26 -13.40 -11.51
C TRP A 138 8.63 -13.85 -12.05
N CYS A 139 8.66 -14.64 -13.12
CA CYS A 139 9.91 -15.05 -13.79
C CYS A 139 10.67 -13.85 -14.38
N SER A 140 9.98 -12.90 -15.02
CA SER A 140 10.63 -11.75 -15.67
C SER A 140 11.20 -10.72 -14.69
N THR A 141 10.61 -10.60 -13.50
CA THR A 141 11.08 -9.66 -12.48
C THR A 141 12.34 -10.12 -11.75
N GLY A 142 12.81 -11.36 -11.98
CA GLY A 142 14.04 -11.90 -11.37
C GLY A 142 14.01 -11.98 -9.84
N LYS A 143 12.86 -11.72 -9.20
CA LYS A 143 12.74 -11.69 -7.75
C LYS A 143 12.63 -13.11 -7.21
N GLN A 144 13.61 -13.52 -6.41
CA GLN A 144 13.50 -14.72 -5.59
C GLN A 144 12.29 -14.60 -4.65
N GLY A 145 11.31 -15.50 -4.77
CA GLY A 145 10.07 -15.43 -3.99
C GLY A 145 8.97 -16.37 -4.49
N LYS A 146 7.79 -16.29 -3.87
CA LYS A 146 6.59 -17.00 -4.33
C LYS A 146 5.86 -16.13 -5.38
N VAL A 147 5.24 -16.77 -6.37
CA VAL A 147 4.37 -16.10 -7.34
C VAL A 147 3.28 -15.35 -6.59
N LYS A 148 3.17 -14.04 -6.83
CA LYS A 148 2.12 -13.19 -6.26
C LYS A 148 0.82 -13.38 -7.06
N TRP A 149 0.17 -14.52 -6.85
CA TRP A 149 -1.17 -14.80 -7.37
C TRP A 149 -2.04 -15.27 -6.20
N SER A 150 -3.24 -14.69 -6.08
CA SER A 150 -4.20 -14.97 -5.00
C SER A 150 -5.48 -15.55 -5.59
N LEU A 151 -5.88 -16.73 -5.10
CA LEU A 151 -7.15 -17.36 -5.46
C LEU A 151 -8.36 -16.47 -5.15
N VAL A 152 -8.29 -15.69 -4.07
CA VAL A 152 -9.37 -14.76 -3.66
C VAL A 152 -9.51 -13.64 -4.68
N GLN A 153 -8.40 -12.99 -5.06
CA GLN A 153 -8.42 -11.93 -6.07
C GLN A 153 -8.90 -12.45 -7.43
N TYR A 154 -8.54 -13.68 -7.79
CA TYR A 154 -9.02 -14.30 -9.03
C TYR A 154 -10.54 -14.56 -8.99
N LYS A 155 -11.07 -15.06 -7.87
CA LYS A 155 -12.52 -15.20 -7.66
C LYS A 155 -13.23 -13.85 -7.77
N GLU A 156 -12.70 -12.83 -7.10
CA GLU A 156 -13.23 -11.45 -7.16
C GLU A 156 -13.24 -10.92 -8.61
N THR A 157 -12.19 -11.19 -9.39
CA THR A 157 -12.10 -10.78 -10.80
C THR A 157 -13.13 -11.50 -11.67
N LEU A 158 -13.42 -12.78 -11.41
CA LEU A 158 -14.44 -13.53 -12.14
C LEU A 158 -15.87 -13.10 -11.79
N GLU A 159 -16.10 -12.63 -10.56
CA GLU A 159 -17.41 -12.13 -10.11
C GLU A 159 -17.65 -10.67 -10.50
N ALA A 160 -16.58 -9.94 -10.84
CA ALA A 160 -16.61 -8.59 -11.39
C ALA A 160 -17.00 -8.59 -12.88
N GLU A 161 -18.18 -9.10 -13.21
CA GLU A 161 -18.78 -8.83 -14.53
C GLU A 161 -19.47 -7.46 -14.47
N THR A 162 -18.99 -6.52 -15.30
CA THR A 162 -19.62 -5.22 -15.52
C THR A 162 -20.90 -5.41 -16.33
N GLY A 163 -22.03 -4.95 -15.80
CA GLY A 163 -23.31 -4.95 -16.49
C GLY A 163 -23.91 -3.55 -16.56
N VAL A 164 -24.71 -3.30 -17.59
CA VAL A 164 -25.57 -2.13 -17.67
C VAL A 164 -26.89 -2.51 -17.00
N GLN A 165 -27.21 -1.89 -15.87
CA GLN A 165 -28.52 -2.07 -15.22
C GLN A 165 -29.35 -0.82 -15.49
N LEU A 166 -30.46 -1.00 -16.19
CA LEU A 166 -31.56 -0.03 -16.20
C LEU A 166 -32.15 -0.04 -14.78
N SER A 167 -32.00 1.06 -14.07
CA SER A 167 -32.68 1.30 -12.80
C SER A 167 -33.72 2.37 -13.04
N GLU A 168 -34.96 2.06 -12.70
CA GLU A 168 -36.04 3.03 -12.73
C GLU A 168 -35.94 3.93 -11.51
N ASN A 169 -35.81 5.25 -11.70
CA ASN A 169 -35.88 6.20 -10.60
C ASN A 169 -37.35 6.40 -10.22
N GLN A 170 -37.79 5.76 -9.14
CA GLN A 170 -39.20 5.78 -8.70
C GLN A 170 -39.41 6.74 -7.53
N GLN A 171 -40.48 7.54 -7.58
CA GLN A 171 -40.90 8.40 -6.49
C GLN A 171 -42.30 7.99 -6.00
N LEU A 172 -42.48 7.88 -4.67
CA LEU A 172 -43.80 7.67 -4.08
C LEU A 172 -44.64 8.94 -4.23
N MET A 173 -45.71 8.86 -5.03
CA MET A 173 -46.61 9.98 -5.31
C MET A 173 -48.03 9.66 -4.85
N TRP A 174 -48.77 10.70 -4.48
CA TRP A 174 -50.22 10.62 -4.21
C TRP A 174 -50.97 10.70 -5.54
N GLU A 175 -52.23 10.28 -5.57
CA GLU A 175 -53.07 10.29 -6.78
C GLU A 175 -52.96 11.59 -7.58
N ARG A 176 -53.23 12.73 -6.94
CA ARG A 176 -53.16 14.03 -7.62
C ARG A 176 -51.75 14.35 -8.14
N GLN A 177 -50.70 13.95 -7.42
CA GLN A 177 -49.32 14.19 -7.85
C GLN A 177 -48.93 13.29 -9.01
N ALA A 178 -49.33 12.02 -9.00
CA ALA A 178 -49.07 11.06 -10.06
C ALA A 178 -49.82 11.40 -11.34
N VAL A 179 -51.07 11.87 -11.22
CA VAL A 179 -51.87 12.37 -12.35
C VAL A 179 -51.24 13.62 -12.96
N LEU A 180 -50.89 14.62 -12.13
CA LEU A 180 -50.19 15.83 -12.60
C LEU A 180 -48.82 15.51 -13.21
N PHE A 181 -48.08 14.56 -12.64
CA PHE A 181 -46.82 14.11 -13.22
C PHE A 181 -47.04 13.47 -14.58
N SER A 182 -48.01 12.57 -14.71
CA SER A 182 -48.34 11.90 -15.99
C SER A 182 -48.82 12.88 -17.06
N GLN A 183 -49.53 13.95 -16.67
CA GLN A 183 -49.92 15.04 -17.57
C GLN A 183 -48.74 15.94 -17.99
N SER A 184 -47.66 15.97 -17.21
CA SER A 184 -46.47 16.74 -17.56
C SER A 184 -45.71 16.09 -18.71
N ILE A 185 -44.89 16.88 -19.42
CA ILE A 185 -44.02 16.39 -20.50
C ILE A 185 -43.12 15.26 -19.99
N ALA A 186 -42.59 15.39 -18.76
CA ALA A 186 -41.73 14.38 -18.15
C ALA A 186 -42.45 13.06 -17.83
N GLY A 187 -43.76 13.09 -17.61
CA GLY A 187 -44.56 11.89 -17.34
C GLY A 187 -45.32 11.34 -18.55
N GLY A 188 -45.08 11.88 -19.75
CA GLY A 188 -45.63 11.39 -21.02
C GLY A 188 -46.73 12.25 -21.64
N ALA A 189 -47.05 13.41 -21.06
CA ALA A 189 -48.05 14.36 -21.56
C ALA A 189 -49.44 13.73 -21.80
N TYR A 190 -49.85 12.82 -20.92
CA TYR A 190 -51.16 12.16 -20.98
C TYR A 190 -52.30 13.17 -20.77
N THR A 191 -53.45 12.90 -21.40
CA THR A 191 -54.68 13.59 -21.04
C THR A 191 -55.09 13.26 -19.59
N GLU A 192 -55.95 14.08 -18.98
CA GLU A 192 -56.37 13.85 -17.58
C GLU A 192 -57.05 12.49 -17.39
N GLU A 193 -57.86 12.07 -18.35
CA GLU A 193 -58.56 10.79 -18.36
C GLU A 193 -57.59 9.60 -18.44
N GLU A 194 -56.56 9.69 -19.30
CA GLU A 194 -55.52 8.67 -19.44
C GLU A 194 -54.60 8.60 -18.21
N ALA A 195 -54.25 9.76 -17.65
CA ALA A 195 -53.44 9.84 -16.44
C ALA A 195 -54.17 9.23 -15.22
N GLN A 196 -55.48 9.47 -15.11
CA GLN A 196 -56.31 8.87 -14.08
C GLN A 196 -56.46 7.36 -14.29
N ALA A 197 -56.70 6.90 -15.53
CA ALA A 197 -56.75 5.47 -15.85
C ALA A 197 -55.42 4.75 -15.53
N LYS A 198 -54.28 5.41 -15.76
CA LYS A 198 -52.95 4.90 -15.40
C LYS A 198 -52.78 4.78 -13.88
N TRP A 199 -53.25 5.77 -13.11
CA TRP A 199 -53.26 5.69 -11.66
C TRP A 199 -54.16 4.56 -11.16
N ASP A 200 -55.37 4.42 -11.70
CA ASP A 200 -56.32 3.39 -11.28
C ASP A 200 -55.76 1.99 -11.56
N SER A 201 -55.10 1.79 -12.71
CA SER A 201 -54.38 0.55 -13.04
C SER A 201 -53.26 0.23 -12.04
N LEU A 202 -52.45 1.23 -11.68
CA LEU A 202 -51.37 1.05 -10.69
C LEU A 202 -51.94 0.77 -9.29
N SER A 203 -53.05 1.43 -8.92
CA SER A 203 -53.73 1.21 -7.65
C SER A 203 -54.32 -0.20 -7.53
N ALA A 204 -54.74 -0.79 -8.64
CA ALA A 204 -55.17 -2.19 -8.70
C ALA A 204 -53.98 -3.14 -8.46
N LYS A 205 -52.83 -2.90 -9.10
CA LYS A 205 -51.61 -3.69 -8.93
C LYS A 205 -51.00 -3.60 -7.53
N VAL A 206 -51.25 -2.51 -6.80
CA VAL A 206 -50.89 -2.43 -5.37
C VAL A 206 -51.61 -3.50 -4.56
N LYS A 207 -52.87 -3.80 -4.86
CA LYS A 207 -53.61 -4.88 -4.18
C LYS A 207 -53.02 -6.25 -4.45
N GLU A 208 -52.33 -6.42 -5.59
CA GLU A 208 -51.64 -7.65 -5.99
C GLU A 208 -50.22 -7.75 -5.40
N GLY A 209 -49.69 -6.68 -4.79
CA GLY A 209 -48.36 -6.63 -4.20
C GLY A 209 -47.21 -6.49 -5.20
N THR A 210 -47.51 -6.20 -6.47
CA THR A 210 -46.50 -6.05 -7.55
C THR A 210 -45.87 -4.66 -7.60
N VAL A 211 -46.50 -3.65 -6.97
CA VAL A 211 -46.03 -2.25 -7.01
C VAL A 211 -45.77 -1.75 -5.59
N ILE A 212 -44.61 -1.10 -5.39
CA ILE A 212 -44.22 -0.51 -4.11
C ILE A 212 -45.19 0.62 -3.76
N SER A 213 -45.79 0.54 -2.57
CA SER A 213 -46.73 1.53 -2.08
C SER A 213 -46.64 1.68 -0.56
N ASP A 214 -47.19 2.78 -0.04
CA ASP A 214 -47.44 2.94 1.38
C ASP A 214 -48.75 3.69 1.64
N LEU A 215 -49.16 3.75 2.91
CA LEU A 215 -50.38 4.43 3.37
C LEU A 215 -50.08 5.71 4.16
N LYS A 216 -48.95 6.38 3.90
CA LYS A 216 -48.50 7.58 4.63
C LYS A 216 -48.97 8.89 3.99
N GLY A 217 -49.96 8.84 3.09
CA GLY A 217 -50.59 10.01 2.48
C GLY A 217 -51.61 10.73 3.39
N PRO A 218 -52.32 11.74 2.86
CA PRO A 218 -53.35 12.49 3.57
C PRO A 218 -54.49 11.60 4.07
N ALA A 219 -55.11 11.97 5.19
CA ALA A 219 -56.17 11.19 5.84
C ALA A 219 -57.33 10.76 4.92
N LYS A 220 -57.67 11.56 3.89
CA LYS A 220 -58.77 11.25 2.95
C LYS A 220 -58.39 10.24 1.87
N LYS A 221 -57.12 10.20 1.45
CA LYS A 221 -56.59 9.31 0.41
C LYS A 221 -55.13 8.94 0.77
N PRO A 222 -54.92 7.97 1.68
CA PRO A 222 -53.61 7.70 2.28
C PRO A 222 -52.64 6.98 1.33
N LEU A 223 -53.13 6.42 0.22
CA LEU A 223 -52.32 5.61 -0.68
C LEU A 223 -51.30 6.44 -1.45
N ARG A 224 -50.03 6.02 -1.39
CA ARG A 224 -48.94 6.52 -2.23
C ARG A 224 -48.38 5.36 -3.04
N ILE A 225 -48.15 5.57 -4.32
CA ILE A 225 -47.66 4.55 -5.25
C ILE A 225 -46.32 5.01 -5.83
N ALA A 226 -45.38 4.09 -5.99
CA ALA A 226 -44.11 4.37 -6.64
C ALA A 226 -44.34 4.58 -8.14
N ILE A 227 -44.08 5.80 -8.62
CA ILE A 227 -44.17 6.18 -10.03
C ILE A 227 -42.76 6.38 -10.59
N THR A 228 -42.42 5.66 -11.66
CA THR A 228 -41.17 5.83 -12.39
C THR A 228 -41.12 7.22 -13.02
N ARG A 229 -40.11 8.02 -12.67
CA ARG A 229 -39.92 9.37 -13.21
C ARG A 229 -39.02 9.37 -14.44
N GLU A 230 -37.92 8.62 -14.36
CA GLU A 230 -36.89 8.57 -15.38
C GLU A 230 -36.27 7.17 -15.41
N ASP A 231 -35.99 6.68 -16.61
CA ASP A 231 -35.23 5.45 -16.83
C ASP A 231 -33.74 5.79 -16.78
N MET A 232 -33.08 5.42 -15.69
CA MET A 232 -31.66 5.71 -15.49
C MET A 232 -30.83 4.49 -15.90
N VAL A 233 -29.87 4.71 -16.79
CA VAL A 233 -28.88 3.69 -17.15
C VAL A 233 -27.69 3.82 -16.21
N TYR A 234 -27.56 2.90 -15.25
CA TYR A 234 -26.37 2.83 -14.41
C TYR A 234 -25.42 1.76 -14.94
N ASN A 235 -24.19 2.17 -15.21
CA ASN A 235 -23.06 1.25 -15.28
C ASN A 235 -22.75 0.85 -13.84
N PHE A 236 -23.32 -0.27 -13.37
CA PHE A 236 -23.07 -0.72 -12.01
C PHE A 236 -21.89 -1.69 -11.98
N ASN A 237 -21.07 -1.55 -10.95
CA ASN A 237 -20.01 -2.48 -10.64
C ASN A 237 -20.42 -3.25 -9.37
N LYS A 238 -20.76 -4.54 -9.49
CA LYS A 238 -21.34 -5.37 -8.40
C LYS A 238 -20.41 -5.59 -7.20
N ILE A 239 -19.16 -5.13 -7.30
CA ILE A 239 -18.04 -5.37 -6.38
C ILE A 239 -18.32 -4.87 -4.94
N ALA A 240 -19.05 -3.77 -4.76
CA ALA A 240 -19.19 -3.15 -3.44
C ALA A 240 -20.16 -3.87 -2.48
N LYS A 241 -21.20 -4.56 -2.98
CA LYS A 241 -22.28 -5.13 -2.15
C LYS A 241 -22.03 -6.55 -1.65
N LYS A 242 -21.20 -7.34 -2.33
CA LYS A 242 -20.91 -8.74 -1.93
C LYS A 242 -19.76 -8.85 -0.90
N ARG A 243 -18.86 -7.86 -0.87
CA ARG A 243 -17.73 -7.75 0.06
C ARG A 243 -18.12 -7.70 1.54
N SER A 244 -19.33 -7.25 1.89
CA SER A 244 -19.77 -7.17 3.30
C SER A 244 -20.31 -8.51 3.86
N LEU A 245 -20.53 -9.53 3.02
CA LEU A 245 -21.21 -10.77 3.42
C LEU A 245 -20.26 -11.96 3.64
N GLU A 246 -19.04 -11.97 3.08
CA GLU A 246 -18.12 -13.12 3.16
C GLU A 246 -17.02 -13.02 4.23
N PHE A 247 -16.93 -11.95 5.01
CA PHE A 247 -15.97 -11.80 6.12
C PHE A 247 -16.33 -12.59 7.39
N GLN A 248 -17.01 -13.74 7.26
CA GLN A 248 -17.19 -14.70 8.35
C GLN A 248 -16.09 -15.79 8.29
N ASP A 249 -14.85 -15.39 8.56
CA ASP A 249 -13.82 -16.37 8.92
C ASP A 249 -14.15 -16.93 10.31
N LYS A 250 -14.23 -18.26 10.43
CA LYS A 250 -14.45 -18.92 11.71
C LYS A 250 -13.31 -18.59 12.68
N ALA A 251 -13.66 -17.97 13.81
CA ALA A 251 -12.74 -17.71 14.91
C ALA A 251 -11.99 -18.99 15.30
N GLN A 252 -10.66 -18.97 15.17
CA GLN A 252 -9.81 -20.05 15.69
C GLN A 252 -9.85 -19.98 17.22
N LYS A 253 -10.42 -21.01 17.86
CA LYS A 253 -10.80 -21.02 19.29
C LYS A 253 -9.64 -20.87 20.30
N LYS A 254 -8.38 -20.70 19.85
CA LYS A 254 -7.17 -20.48 20.67
C LYS A 254 -6.09 -19.77 19.86
N MET A 255 -6.29 -18.51 19.49
CA MET A 255 -5.21 -17.68 18.94
C MET A 255 -4.62 -16.85 20.07
N ASP A 256 -3.32 -16.94 20.28
CA ASP A 256 -2.61 -16.11 21.25
C ASP A 256 -2.53 -14.66 20.76
N GLU A 257 -2.29 -13.72 21.68
CA GLU A 257 -2.30 -12.28 21.37
C GLU A 257 -1.21 -11.89 20.35
N ALA A 258 -0.10 -12.62 20.33
CA ALA A 258 0.92 -12.52 19.30
C ALA A 258 0.41 -12.97 17.91
N GLY A 259 -0.41 -14.02 17.85
CA GLY A 259 -1.11 -14.46 16.64
C GLY A 259 -2.11 -13.44 16.14
N ILE A 260 -2.87 -12.82 17.05
CA ILE A 260 -3.81 -11.72 16.75
C ILE A 260 -3.04 -10.51 16.19
N GLN A 261 -1.98 -10.06 16.86
CA GLN A 261 -1.16 -8.95 16.36
C GLN A 261 -0.49 -9.25 15.02
N LYS A 262 -0.09 -10.51 14.78
CA LYS A 262 0.52 -10.91 13.50
C LYS A 262 -0.50 -10.95 12.36
N GLN A 263 -1.73 -11.40 12.62
CA GLN A 263 -2.82 -11.30 11.66
C GLN A 263 -3.20 -9.84 11.41
N LEU A 264 -3.32 -9.03 12.46
CA LEU A 264 -3.61 -7.60 12.37
C LEU A 264 -2.54 -6.87 11.54
N LYS A 265 -1.26 -7.12 11.81
CA LYS A 265 -0.13 -6.55 11.07
C LYS A 265 -0.06 -7.04 9.62
N ARG A 266 -0.50 -8.26 9.34
CA ARG A 266 -0.64 -8.80 7.97
C ARG A 266 -1.80 -8.16 7.20
N VAL A 267 -2.91 -7.90 7.88
CA VAL A 267 -4.06 -7.18 7.30
C VAL A 267 -3.64 -5.73 7.01
N MET A 268 -3.03 -5.04 7.99
CA MET A 268 -2.59 -3.65 7.84
C MET A 268 -1.45 -3.46 6.83
N SER A 269 -0.46 -4.36 6.77
CA SER A 269 0.64 -4.25 5.78
C SER A 269 0.21 -4.47 4.33
N ASN A 270 -0.91 -5.15 4.08
CA ASN A 270 -1.49 -5.26 2.74
C ASN A 270 -2.25 -3.98 2.33
N HIS A 271 -2.64 -3.11 3.28
CA HIS A 271 -3.25 -1.81 3.00
C HIS A 271 -2.22 -0.72 2.67
N ASP A 272 -1.06 -0.73 3.31
CA ASP A 272 -0.03 0.32 3.12
C ASP A 272 0.63 0.30 1.72
N SER A 273 0.58 -0.83 1.00
CA SER A 273 1.20 -0.95 -0.33
C SER A 273 0.36 -0.45 -1.50
N VAL A 274 -0.90 -0.03 -1.26
CA VAL A 274 -1.89 0.30 -2.32
C VAL A 274 -2.14 1.82 -2.45
N GLY A 275 -1.61 2.66 -1.57
CA GLY A 275 -1.94 4.10 -1.52
C GLY A 275 -1.21 5.03 -2.51
N GLY A 276 -0.66 4.55 -3.63
CA GLY A 276 0.37 5.29 -4.39
C GLY A 276 0.12 5.67 -5.85
N SER A 277 -0.97 5.26 -6.50
CA SER A 277 -1.21 5.61 -7.92
C SER A 277 -2.60 6.21 -8.10
N ALA A 278 -2.66 7.40 -8.69
CA ALA A 278 -3.91 8.05 -9.08
C ALA A 278 -4.67 7.16 -10.07
N LEU A 279 -5.98 7.03 -9.87
CA LEU A 279 -6.92 6.39 -10.79
C LEU A 279 -7.08 7.26 -12.05
N PRO A 280 -7.24 6.67 -13.25
CA PRO A 280 -7.72 7.40 -14.42
C PRO A 280 -9.14 7.90 -14.18
N GLN A 281 -9.41 9.18 -14.50
CA GLN A 281 -10.62 9.89 -14.10
C GLN A 281 -11.66 10.01 -15.22
N SER A 282 -11.37 9.50 -16.42
CA SER A 282 -12.33 9.42 -17.53
C SER A 282 -12.38 8.04 -18.18
N SER A 283 -13.50 7.73 -18.84
CA SER A 283 -13.67 6.49 -19.62
C SER A 283 -12.65 6.37 -20.76
N GLU A 284 -12.22 7.49 -21.33
CA GLU A 284 -11.18 7.56 -22.36
C GLU A 284 -9.78 7.29 -21.82
N GLU A 285 -9.42 7.81 -20.63
CA GLU A 285 -8.13 7.48 -19.99
C GLU A 285 -8.06 6.00 -19.62
N MET A 286 -9.17 5.43 -19.15
CA MET A 286 -9.27 4.00 -18.83
C MET A 286 -9.16 3.14 -20.10
N ALA A 287 -9.79 3.55 -21.20
CA ALA A 287 -9.66 2.88 -22.50
C ALA A 287 -8.23 2.98 -23.07
N GLN A 288 -7.57 4.14 -22.95
CA GLN A 288 -6.17 4.32 -23.36
C GLN A 288 -5.19 3.47 -22.53
N LEU A 289 -5.43 3.32 -21.23
CA LEU A 289 -4.65 2.45 -20.33
C LEU A 289 -4.83 0.96 -20.64
N MET A 290 -6.02 0.55 -21.12
CA MET A 290 -6.27 -0.82 -21.58
C MET A 290 -5.64 -1.12 -22.95
N VAL A 291 -5.61 -0.14 -23.86
CA VAL A 291 -5.00 -0.27 -25.19
C VAL A 291 -3.46 -0.24 -25.14
N SER A 292 -2.86 0.42 -24.14
CA SER A 292 -1.40 0.54 -23.97
C SER A 292 -0.73 -0.61 -23.18
N GLY A 293 -1.47 -1.67 -22.82
CA GLY A 293 -0.91 -2.89 -22.23
C GLY A 293 -0.76 -2.90 -20.70
N GLY A 294 -1.43 -1.98 -19.98
CA GLY A 294 -1.31 -1.78 -18.52
C GLY A 294 -2.44 -2.37 -17.66
N ALA A 295 -3.11 -3.46 -18.08
CA ALA A 295 -4.32 -3.97 -17.42
C ALA A 295 -4.15 -4.42 -15.95
N GLY A 296 -2.91 -4.61 -15.46
CA GLY A 296 -2.65 -5.05 -14.09
C GLY A 296 -2.67 -3.96 -13.01
N ALA A 297 -2.51 -2.69 -13.37
CA ALA A 297 -2.37 -1.59 -12.40
C ALA A 297 -3.68 -0.84 -12.10
N ALA A 298 -4.68 -0.92 -13.00
CA ALA A 298 -5.93 -0.17 -12.88
C ALA A 298 -6.92 -0.74 -11.84
N PHE A 299 -6.77 -2.00 -11.43
CA PHE A 299 -7.77 -2.71 -10.61
C PHE A 299 -7.37 -2.92 -9.13
N ASP A 300 -6.15 -2.58 -8.73
CA ASP A 300 -5.65 -2.83 -7.36
C ASP A 300 -6.13 -1.80 -6.31
N ALA A 301 -6.78 -0.69 -6.71
CA ALA A 301 -7.00 0.49 -5.85
C ALA A 301 -8.42 0.69 -5.28
N ALA A 302 -9.30 -0.32 -5.26
CA ALA A 302 -10.67 -0.17 -4.74
C ALA A 302 -10.79 -0.45 -3.22
N ASN A 303 -11.07 0.63 -2.46
CA ASN A 303 -11.38 0.77 -1.04
C ASN A 303 -12.03 -0.46 -0.33
N ILE A 304 -11.57 -0.75 0.89
CA ILE A 304 -12.25 -1.62 1.89
C ILE A 304 -12.35 -0.84 3.22
N GLN A 305 -13.55 -0.86 3.82
CA GLN A 305 -13.83 -0.39 5.17
C GLN A 305 -13.95 -1.64 6.06
N VAL A 306 -13.14 -1.76 7.13
CA VAL A 306 -13.23 -2.85 8.10
C VAL A 306 -13.94 -2.33 9.35
N GLY A 307 -15.04 -2.98 9.75
CA GLY A 307 -15.73 -2.73 11.01
C GLY A 307 -14.91 -3.21 12.23
N ASP A 308 -15.20 -2.62 13.38
CA ASP A 308 -14.49 -2.76 14.65
C ASP A 308 -14.19 -4.23 15.05
N VAL A 309 -12.91 -4.60 15.08
CA VAL A 309 -12.41 -5.94 15.44
C VAL A 309 -12.62 -6.26 16.93
N ARG A 310 -13.01 -5.27 17.75
CA ARG A 310 -13.31 -5.47 19.17
C ARG A 310 -14.61 -6.26 19.46
N ASN A 311 -15.53 -6.37 18.49
CA ASN A 311 -16.74 -7.20 18.64
C ASN A 311 -16.50 -8.71 18.40
N LEU A 312 -15.24 -9.14 18.21
CA LEU A 312 -14.86 -10.55 18.00
C LEU A 312 -14.02 -11.13 19.16
N LEU A 313 -13.79 -10.36 20.22
CA LEU A 313 -13.23 -10.88 21.47
C LEU A 313 -14.37 -11.44 22.32
N PRO A 314 -14.23 -12.63 22.94
CA PRO A 314 -15.18 -13.10 23.93
C PRO A 314 -15.24 -12.07 25.09
N GLU A 315 -16.44 -11.68 25.52
CA GLU A 315 -16.63 -10.99 26.79
C GLU A 315 -16.00 -11.86 27.89
N GLU A 316 -15.03 -11.29 28.61
CA GLU A 316 -14.46 -11.92 29.79
C GLU A 316 -15.60 -12.09 30.80
N MET A 317 -15.94 -13.35 31.09
CA MET A 317 -16.77 -13.67 32.24
C MET A 317 -16.00 -13.26 33.49
N ASP A 318 -16.52 -12.28 34.21
CA ASP A 318 -16.11 -11.95 35.58
C ASP A 318 -16.16 -13.23 36.43
N VAL A 319 -14.99 -13.73 36.79
CA VAL A 319 -14.84 -14.73 37.85
C VAL A 319 -14.42 -13.96 39.09
N ASP A 320 -15.39 -13.72 39.97
CA ASP A 320 -15.22 -13.10 41.27
C ASP A 320 -14.08 -13.75 42.06
N ALA A 321 -13.09 -12.93 42.39
CA ALA A 321 -12.02 -13.25 43.33
C ALA A 321 -12.54 -13.08 44.77
N LYS A 322 -12.61 -14.18 45.52
CA LYS A 322 -12.64 -14.16 46.99
C LYS A 322 -11.76 -15.28 47.58
N GLY A 323 -10.74 -14.85 48.33
CA GLY A 323 -10.47 -15.34 49.69
C GLY A 323 -9.59 -16.58 49.88
N GLU A 324 -8.31 -16.34 50.13
CA GLU A 324 -7.44 -16.86 51.21
C GLU A 324 -7.60 -18.28 51.82
N ALA A 325 -6.47 -19.00 51.79
CA ALA A 325 -5.72 -19.64 52.89
C ALA A 325 -6.32 -20.72 53.83
N ASN A 326 -5.55 -21.83 53.88
CA ASN A 326 -5.20 -22.72 55.00
C ASN A 326 -6.22 -23.65 55.72
N ASP A 327 -5.66 -24.85 55.96
CA ASP A 327 -5.77 -25.78 57.10
C ASP A 327 -6.92 -26.81 57.26
N GLU A 328 -6.41 -28.04 57.42
CA GLU A 328 -6.78 -29.14 58.33
C GLU A 328 -8.18 -29.78 58.37
N ASP A 329 -8.15 -31.11 58.14
CA ASP A 329 -8.85 -32.18 58.85
C ASP A 329 -10.33 -32.00 59.28
N LYS A 330 -11.23 -32.78 58.65
CA LYS A 330 -11.97 -33.88 59.33
C LYS A 330 -12.98 -34.64 58.45
N GLU A 331 -12.75 -35.96 58.44
CA GLU A 331 -13.70 -37.10 58.49
C GLU A 331 -15.18 -37.00 58.05
N LYS A 332 -15.47 -37.82 57.01
CA LYS A 332 -16.53 -38.88 56.87
C LYS A 332 -18.02 -38.51 56.65
N PRO A 333 -18.86 -39.43 56.09
CA PRO A 333 -18.57 -40.77 55.55
C PRO A 333 -19.10 -41.08 54.13
N ALA A 334 -18.43 -42.07 53.53
CA ALA A 334 -18.90 -43.17 52.67
C ALA A 334 -20.28 -43.07 51.99
N VAL A 335 -20.26 -43.08 50.65
CA VAL A 335 -21.00 -44.10 49.89
C VAL A 335 -20.05 -44.65 48.83
N ASP A 336 -19.91 -45.97 48.86
CA ASP A 336 -19.13 -46.82 47.97
C ASP A 336 -19.46 -46.60 46.49
N ASP A 337 -18.42 -46.45 45.67
CA ASP A 337 -18.35 -47.16 44.39
C ASP A 337 -16.86 -47.31 44.02
N GLU A 338 -16.30 -48.43 44.45
CA GLU A 338 -15.02 -48.94 43.98
C GLU A 338 -15.19 -49.42 42.52
N GLU A 339 -14.47 -48.79 41.59
CA GLU A 339 -13.88 -49.57 40.49
C GLU A 339 -12.56 -48.93 39.99
N SER A 340 -11.47 -49.51 40.50
CA SER A 340 -10.15 -49.71 39.88
C SER A 340 -9.42 -48.51 39.27
N GLY A 341 -8.30 -48.17 39.89
CA GLY A 341 -7.28 -47.32 39.30
C GLY A 341 -6.59 -47.96 38.09
N ASP A 342 -6.05 -47.10 37.22
CA ASP A 342 -4.65 -47.22 36.84
C ASP A 342 -4.17 -45.86 36.35
N ASP A 343 -3.06 -45.42 36.94
CA ASP A 343 -2.35 -44.18 36.64
C ASP A 343 -1.56 -44.40 35.34
N ASP A 344 -2.30 -44.60 34.25
CA ASP A 344 -1.75 -44.91 32.94
C ASP A 344 -1.29 -43.58 32.31
N LYS A 345 -0.14 -43.08 32.80
CA LYS A 345 0.70 -42.10 32.11
C LYS A 345 0.98 -42.66 30.73
N LYS A 346 0.08 -42.34 29.78
CA LYS A 346 0.15 -42.73 28.37
C LYS A 346 1.58 -42.63 27.92
N ARG A 347 2.26 -43.78 27.84
CA ARG A 347 3.61 -43.85 27.31
C ARG A 347 3.57 -43.14 25.96
N PRO A 348 4.41 -42.11 25.74
CA PRO A 348 4.39 -41.35 24.50
C PRO A 348 4.48 -42.36 23.36
N LYS A 349 3.47 -42.33 22.48
CA LYS A 349 3.42 -43.27 21.35
C LYS A 349 4.69 -43.04 20.55
N TRP A 350 5.42 -44.10 20.25
CA TRP A 350 6.71 -44.03 19.55
C TRP A 350 6.63 -43.23 18.21
N PHE A 351 5.45 -43.17 17.58
CA PHE A 351 5.18 -42.32 16.41
C PHE A 351 5.28 -40.80 16.67
N ASP A 352 5.01 -40.33 17.89
CA ASP A 352 5.12 -38.91 18.25
C ASP A 352 6.58 -38.47 18.32
N LYS A 353 7.48 -39.38 18.74
CA LYS A 353 8.94 -39.19 18.71
C LYS A 353 9.43 -39.02 17.27
N ASP A 354 9.11 -39.97 16.39
CA ASP A 354 9.52 -39.90 14.97
C ASP A 354 8.99 -38.64 14.30
N ARG A 355 7.78 -38.21 14.65
CA ARG A 355 7.21 -36.96 14.13
C ARG A 355 7.97 -35.73 14.63
N ALA A 356 8.38 -35.70 15.90
CA ALA A 356 9.17 -34.62 16.48
C ALA A 356 10.56 -34.54 15.82
N ILE A 357 11.24 -35.68 15.66
CA ILE A 357 12.54 -35.78 14.98
C ILE A 357 12.43 -35.31 13.53
N ASN A 358 11.46 -35.83 12.76
CA ASN A 358 11.23 -35.43 11.36
C ASN A 358 10.92 -33.93 11.23
N THR A 359 10.16 -33.36 12.18
CA THR A 359 9.83 -31.94 12.18
C THR A 359 11.07 -31.10 12.47
N ALA A 360 11.87 -31.49 13.47
CA ALA A 360 13.13 -30.85 13.80
C ALA A 360 14.14 -30.94 12.62
N GLN A 361 14.23 -32.10 11.97
CA GLN A 361 15.14 -32.33 10.85
C GLN A 361 14.78 -31.44 9.65
N ARG A 362 13.49 -31.36 9.29
CA ARG A 362 13.02 -30.45 8.23
C ARG A 362 13.30 -28.99 8.56
N PHE A 363 13.17 -28.61 9.83
CA PHE A 363 13.47 -27.26 10.27
C PHE A 363 14.98 -26.95 10.14
N LEU A 364 15.86 -27.84 10.63
CA LEU A 364 17.31 -27.66 10.54
C LEU A 364 17.78 -27.64 9.07
N LEU A 365 17.30 -28.57 8.23
CA LEU A 365 17.58 -28.58 6.79
C LEU A 365 17.18 -27.27 6.08
N ALA A 366 16.03 -26.70 6.45
CA ALA A 366 15.59 -25.43 5.87
C ALA A 366 16.48 -24.26 6.32
N GLN A 367 16.93 -24.25 7.58
CA GLN A 367 17.83 -23.24 8.11
C GLN A 367 19.24 -23.33 7.51
N GLU A 368 19.75 -24.56 7.38
CA GLU A 368 21.03 -24.90 6.76
C GLU A 368 21.03 -24.46 5.29
N LYS A 369 20.04 -24.89 4.51
CA LYS A 369 19.89 -24.49 3.10
C LYS A 369 19.88 -22.97 2.95
N LYS A 370 19.10 -22.26 3.77
CA LYS A 370 19.05 -20.79 3.73
C LYS A 370 20.40 -20.15 4.10
N LEU A 371 21.11 -20.73 5.06
CA LEU A 371 22.43 -20.27 5.47
C LEU A 371 23.44 -20.46 4.33
N LYS A 372 23.46 -21.63 3.68
CA LYS A 372 24.32 -21.93 2.53
C LYS A 372 24.00 -21.05 1.32
N GLU A 373 22.73 -20.85 0.99
CA GLU A 373 22.32 -19.90 -0.08
C GLU A 373 22.80 -18.47 0.21
N THR A 374 22.70 -18.02 1.47
CA THR A 374 23.18 -16.69 1.87
C THR A 374 24.71 -16.63 1.78
N TYR A 375 25.39 -17.69 2.19
CA TYR A 375 26.83 -17.85 2.10
C TYR A 375 27.32 -17.75 0.65
N ASP A 376 26.77 -18.56 -0.26
CA ASP A 376 27.15 -18.60 -1.67
C ASP A 376 26.98 -17.22 -2.32
N GLN A 377 25.85 -16.53 -2.05
CA GLN A 377 25.61 -15.17 -2.52
C GLN A 377 26.65 -14.15 -2.02
N ARG A 378 27.16 -14.31 -0.79
CA ARG A 378 28.16 -13.40 -0.22
C ARG A 378 29.55 -13.68 -0.78
N VAL A 379 29.91 -14.96 -0.94
CA VAL A 379 31.15 -15.37 -1.57
C VAL A 379 31.19 -14.87 -3.02
N GLU A 380 30.16 -15.16 -3.81
CA GLU A 380 30.06 -14.70 -5.21
C GLU A 380 30.12 -13.16 -5.29
N GLY A 381 29.36 -12.46 -4.45
CA GLY A 381 29.35 -11.01 -4.40
C GLY A 381 30.72 -10.41 -4.07
N LEU A 382 31.42 -10.93 -3.06
CA LEU A 382 32.73 -10.43 -2.67
C LEU A 382 33.78 -10.74 -3.73
N THR A 383 33.80 -11.96 -4.28
CA THR A 383 34.72 -12.35 -5.36
C THR A 383 34.55 -11.43 -6.57
N SER A 384 33.31 -11.26 -7.07
CA SER A 384 33.03 -10.42 -8.23
C SER A 384 33.46 -8.96 -8.02
N HIS A 385 33.19 -8.39 -6.83
CA HIS A 385 33.59 -7.02 -6.52
C HIS A 385 35.12 -6.87 -6.34
N LEU A 386 35.80 -7.85 -5.74
CA LEU A 386 37.26 -7.84 -5.63
C LEU A 386 37.93 -7.98 -7.00
N GLU A 387 37.42 -8.82 -7.89
CA GLU A 387 37.88 -8.91 -9.28
C GLU A 387 37.68 -7.60 -10.03
N HIS A 388 36.53 -6.94 -9.85
CA HIS A 388 36.28 -5.63 -10.42
C HIS A 388 37.31 -4.61 -9.93
N ILE A 389 37.55 -4.52 -8.61
CA ILE A 389 38.54 -3.59 -8.01
C ILE A 389 39.95 -3.86 -8.55
N ARG A 390 40.34 -5.14 -8.70
CA ARG A 390 41.64 -5.52 -9.26
C ARG A 390 41.79 -5.17 -10.74
N GLY A 391 40.68 -5.09 -11.47
CA GLY A 391 40.63 -4.68 -12.87
C GLY A 391 40.60 -3.17 -13.10
N LEU A 392 40.48 -2.36 -12.04
CA LEU A 392 40.57 -0.90 -12.14
C LEU A 392 42.03 -0.43 -12.33
N ASP A 393 42.19 0.80 -12.80
CA ASP A 393 43.50 1.45 -12.85
C ASP A 393 44.07 1.71 -11.44
N ALA A 394 45.38 1.93 -11.35
CA ALA A 394 46.06 2.07 -10.06
C ALA A 394 45.55 3.26 -9.24
N GLU A 395 45.09 4.32 -9.92
CA GLU A 395 44.52 5.52 -9.30
C GLU A 395 43.16 5.21 -8.66
N ASP A 396 42.19 4.68 -9.42
CA ASP A 396 40.87 4.30 -8.88
C ASP A 396 40.98 3.23 -7.80
N ARG A 397 41.87 2.25 -8.00
CA ARG A 397 42.08 1.17 -7.03
C ARG A 397 42.58 1.72 -5.69
N GLY A 398 43.31 2.84 -5.71
CA GLY A 398 43.73 3.56 -4.50
C GLY A 398 42.57 3.91 -3.58
N HIS A 399 41.39 4.23 -4.14
CA HIS A 399 40.18 4.56 -3.37
C HIS A 399 39.54 3.36 -2.67
N TYR A 400 39.92 2.12 -3.04
CA TYR A 400 39.38 0.89 -2.46
C TYR A 400 40.32 0.20 -1.48
N LYS A 401 41.49 0.77 -1.19
CA LYS A 401 42.55 0.02 -0.51
C LYS A 401 42.12 -0.57 0.85
N GLY A 402 41.28 0.15 1.59
CA GLY A 402 40.70 -0.34 2.86
C GLY A 402 39.66 -1.43 2.64
N GLU A 403 38.68 -1.15 1.79
CA GLU A 403 37.57 -2.04 1.47
C GLU A 403 38.06 -3.35 0.84
N GLU A 404 39.05 -3.30 -0.06
CA GLU A 404 39.68 -4.45 -0.71
C GLU A 404 40.34 -5.36 0.33
N LYS A 405 41.09 -4.79 1.28
CA LYS A 405 41.77 -5.57 2.33
C LYS A 405 40.75 -6.23 3.26
N ILE A 406 39.74 -5.48 3.73
CA ILE A 406 38.70 -6.03 4.62
C ILE A 406 37.87 -7.10 3.90
N ALA A 407 37.48 -6.86 2.65
CA ALA A 407 36.75 -7.81 1.82
C ALA A 407 37.54 -9.10 1.59
N THR A 408 38.84 -8.99 1.35
CA THR A 408 39.73 -10.15 1.17
C THR A 408 39.77 -11.01 2.42
N VAL A 409 39.97 -10.41 3.60
CA VAL A 409 39.99 -11.16 4.88
C VAL A 409 38.65 -11.85 5.10
N ARG A 410 37.52 -11.15 4.91
CA ARG A 410 36.19 -11.74 5.11
C ARG A 410 35.91 -12.86 4.11
N LEU A 411 36.35 -12.72 2.86
CA LEU A 411 36.24 -13.76 1.85
C LEU A 411 37.07 -14.99 2.22
N GLN A 412 38.29 -14.82 2.72
CA GLN A 412 39.14 -15.94 3.19
C GLN A 412 38.47 -16.71 4.33
N PHE A 413 37.92 -16.01 5.32
CA PHE A 413 37.17 -16.67 6.41
C PHE A 413 35.93 -17.40 5.89
N LEU A 414 35.17 -16.80 4.96
CA LEU A 414 34.04 -17.48 4.33
C LEU A 414 34.50 -18.74 3.59
N GLN A 415 35.56 -18.67 2.79
CA GLN A 415 36.09 -19.83 2.08
C GLN A 415 36.57 -20.93 3.05
N ALA A 416 37.19 -20.55 4.17
CA ALA A 416 37.62 -21.48 5.21
C ALA A 416 36.45 -22.22 5.89
N LEU A 417 35.24 -21.63 5.96
CA LEU A 417 34.06 -22.32 6.49
C LEU A 417 33.62 -23.54 5.67
N ASP A 418 33.94 -23.55 4.37
CA ASP A 418 33.64 -24.65 3.44
C ASP A 418 34.86 -25.56 3.19
N GLY A 419 35.98 -25.28 3.90
CA GLY A 419 37.25 -25.99 3.79
C GLY A 419 37.51 -26.93 4.97
N LYS A 420 38.80 -27.13 5.29
CA LYS A 420 39.21 -27.98 6.41
C LYS A 420 39.18 -27.21 7.73
N ALA A 421 38.86 -27.90 8.82
CA ALA A 421 38.89 -27.33 10.16
C ALA A 421 40.26 -26.76 10.55
N SER A 422 41.35 -27.38 10.09
CA SER A 422 42.72 -26.87 10.27
C SER A 422 42.90 -25.48 9.68
N ASP A 423 42.42 -25.27 8.46
CA ASP A 423 42.63 -24.03 7.72
C ASP A 423 41.89 -22.86 8.38
N LEU A 424 40.68 -23.12 8.90
CA LEU A 424 39.93 -22.14 9.69
C LEU A 424 40.60 -21.86 11.05
N SER A 425 41.11 -22.89 11.72
CA SER A 425 41.81 -22.75 12.99
C SER A 425 43.09 -21.92 12.85
N ASP A 426 43.91 -22.23 11.85
CA ASP A 426 45.14 -21.50 11.54
C ASP A 426 44.83 -20.03 11.22
N LEU A 427 43.72 -19.78 10.51
CA LEU A 427 43.27 -18.42 10.20
C LEU A 427 42.79 -17.68 11.46
N ILE A 428 42.03 -18.32 12.36
CA ILE A 428 41.64 -17.74 13.65
C ILE A 428 42.88 -17.43 14.52
N GLU A 429 43.85 -18.35 14.55
CA GLU A 429 45.09 -18.20 15.31
C GLU A 429 45.94 -17.05 14.76
N SER A 430 46.04 -16.91 13.43
CA SER A 430 46.78 -15.81 12.80
C SER A 430 46.29 -14.43 13.25
N PHE A 431 44.98 -14.27 13.48
CA PHE A 431 44.38 -13.02 14.00
C PHE A 431 44.43 -12.91 15.53
N THR A 432 44.61 -14.02 16.24
CA THR A 432 44.72 -14.04 17.70
C THR A 432 46.15 -13.79 18.17
N SER A 433 47.14 -14.25 17.41
CA SER A 433 48.57 -14.16 17.71
C SER A 433 49.21 -12.83 17.28
N THR A 434 48.62 -12.11 16.32
CA THR A 434 48.93 -10.69 16.11
C THR A 434 48.47 -9.90 17.33
N ALA A 435 49.39 -9.64 18.26
CA ALA A 435 49.16 -8.78 19.42
C ALA A 435 48.42 -7.51 18.98
N SER A 436 47.17 -7.35 19.45
CA SER A 436 46.35 -6.16 19.16
C SER A 436 47.20 -4.92 19.40
N PRO A 437 47.34 -4.01 18.40
CA PRO A 437 47.98 -2.72 18.64
C PRO A 437 47.31 -2.08 19.83
N THR A 438 48.09 -1.90 20.89
CA THR A 438 47.64 -1.61 22.24
C THR A 438 46.69 -0.41 22.26
N LYS A 439 45.54 -0.58 22.91
CA LYS A 439 44.65 0.49 23.39
C LYS A 439 45.50 1.66 23.91
N GLY A 440 45.52 2.80 23.21
CA GLY A 440 46.35 3.93 23.65
C GLY A 440 46.16 5.26 22.93
N VAL A 441 45.62 5.30 21.70
CA VAL A 441 45.38 6.58 21.02
C VAL A 441 43.90 6.94 21.14
N GLY A 442 43.61 7.92 22.00
CA GLY A 442 42.28 8.42 22.27
C GLY A 442 41.58 8.92 21.00
N ALA A 443 40.26 8.77 20.97
CA ALA A 443 39.36 9.16 19.88
C ALA A 443 39.21 10.70 19.70
N GLY A 444 40.22 11.48 20.06
CA GLY A 444 40.23 12.93 19.96
C GLY A 444 41.37 13.39 19.06
N SER A 445 41.03 14.05 17.95
CA SER A 445 41.93 14.70 16.98
C SER A 445 42.45 13.81 15.84
N LEU A 446 41.58 13.54 14.87
CA LEU A 446 41.99 13.31 13.48
C LEU A 446 42.20 14.68 12.83
N GLY A 447 43.43 15.19 12.95
CA GLY A 447 43.89 16.37 12.22
C GLY A 447 43.93 16.10 10.72
N THR A 448 43.54 17.11 9.95
CA THR A 448 43.39 17.13 8.49
C THR A 448 44.71 17.25 7.74
N ASP A 449 45.73 16.47 8.09
CA ASP A 449 46.99 16.44 7.33
C ASP A 449 47.07 15.15 6.50
N ASP A 450 47.22 15.33 5.18
CA ASP A 450 47.11 14.38 4.06
C ASP A 450 48.06 13.15 4.08
N GLY A 451 48.72 12.85 5.20
CA GLY A 451 49.61 11.69 5.39
C GLY A 451 49.03 10.52 6.20
N GLY A 452 47.89 10.70 6.89
CA GLY A 452 47.37 9.76 7.90
C GLY A 452 46.61 8.51 7.39
N SER A 453 46.33 8.42 6.09
CA SER A 453 45.39 7.42 5.53
C SER A 453 45.93 5.98 5.51
N LEU A 454 47.21 5.77 5.20
CA LEU A 454 47.72 4.41 4.94
C LEU A 454 47.80 3.54 6.21
N ALA A 455 48.19 4.12 7.35
CA ALA A 455 48.35 3.38 8.60
C ALA A 455 47.00 2.94 9.19
N ALA A 456 45.97 3.78 9.08
CA ALA A 456 44.60 3.45 9.48
C ALA A 456 44.01 2.34 8.60
N VAL A 457 44.27 2.39 7.28
CA VAL A 457 43.88 1.35 6.32
C VAL A 457 44.60 0.02 6.61
N VAL A 458 45.88 0.06 6.98
CA VAL A 458 46.63 -1.15 7.37
C VAL A 458 46.05 -1.77 8.64
N ALA A 459 45.70 -0.95 9.65
CA ALA A 459 45.09 -1.40 10.90
C ALA A 459 43.71 -2.05 10.69
N LEU A 460 42.90 -1.53 9.77
CA LEU A 460 41.55 -2.06 9.47
C LEU A 460 41.58 -3.47 8.88
N GLY A 461 42.57 -3.80 8.06
CA GLY A 461 42.70 -5.15 7.53
C GLY A 461 43.34 -6.17 8.48
N ASN A 462 43.79 -5.73 9.66
CA ASN A 462 44.23 -6.62 10.74
C ASN A 462 43.15 -6.77 11.82
N ALA A 463 42.00 -6.12 11.65
CA ALA A 463 40.85 -6.28 12.53
C ALA A 463 40.18 -7.65 12.28
N PRO A 464 39.60 -8.26 13.33
CA PRO A 464 38.89 -9.53 13.19
C PRO A 464 37.71 -9.40 12.20
N PRO A 465 37.37 -10.47 11.46
CA PRO A 465 36.37 -10.42 10.39
C PRO A 465 34.94 -10.21 10.90
N CYS A 466 34.66 -10.62 12.14
CA CYS A 466 33.40 -10.41 12.85
C CYS A 466 33.64 -10.46 14.38
N SER A 467 32.63 -10.15 15.18
CA SER A 467 32.75 -10.09 16.64
C SER A 467 32.94 -11.47 17.27
N GLN A 468 32.36 -12.50 16.66
CA GLN A 468 32.39 -13.88 17.12
C GLN A 468 33.38 -14.77 16.35
N PHE A 469 34.41 -14.18 15.71
CA PHE A 469 35.28 -14.94 14.79
C PHE A 469 36.01 -16.13 15.45
N LYS A 470 36.31 -16.05 16.75
CA LYS A 470 36.94 -17.13 17.52
C LYS A 470 36.04 -18.34 17.74
N GLU A 471 34.73 -18.17 17.60
CA GLU A 471 33.72 -19.21 17.76
C GLU A 471 33.30 -19.82 16.41
N LEU A 472 33.90 -19.38 15.29
CA LEU A 472 33.60 -19.92 13.97
C LEU A 472 33.98 -21.41 13.90
N GLN A 473 33.11 -22.17 13.26
CA GLN A 473 33.26 -23.59 13.00
C GLN A 473 32.88 -23.84 11.54
N ILE A 474 33.48 -24.85 10.92
CA ILE A 474 33.19 -25.22 9.53
C ILE A 474 31.75 -25.72 9.37
N PHE A 475 31.20 -25.65 8.15
CA PHE A 475 29.84 -26.12 7.87
C PHE A 475 29.64 -27.61 8.19
N GLU A 476 30.69 -28.43 8.10
CA GLU A 476 30.63 -29.85 8.46
C GLU A 476 30.16 -30.06 9.92
N MET A 477 30.61 -29.23 10.86
CA MET A 477 30.18 -29.30 12.27
C MET A 477 28.68 -28.99 12.43
N LEU A 478 28.14 -28.10 11.58
CA LEU A 478 26.68 -27.85 11.54
C LEU A 478 25.93 -29.05 10.96
N PHE A 479 26.51 -29.76 9.99
CA PHE A 479 25.92 -30.97 9.43
C PHE A 479 25.94 -32.13 10.42
N MET A 480 26.99 -32.25 11.24
CA MET A 480 27.04 -33.25 12.30
C MET A 480 25.89 -33.11 13.30
N CYS A 481 25.50 -31.89 13.70
CA CYS A 481 24.32 -31.69 14.55
C CYS A 481 23.03 -32.25 13.94
N LYS A 482 22.91 -32.26 12.60
CA LYS A 482 21.74 -32.86 11.94
C LYS A 482 21.79 -34.39 12.03
N ASP A 483 22.96 -35.00 11.92
CA ASP A 483 23.11 -36.44 12.05
C ASP A 483 22.89 -36.89 13.51
N GLU A 484 23.36 -36.11 14.48
CA GLU A 484 23.05 -36.28 15.90
C GLU A 484 21.54 -36.23 16.17
N LEU A 485 20.79 -35.38 15.47
CA LEU A 485 19.34 -35.31 15.61
C LEU A 485 18.64 -36.64 15.29
N LEU A 486 19.20 -37.46 14.39
CA LEU A 486 18.66 -38.78 14.05
C LEU A 486 18.91 -39.80 15.16
N SER A 487 19.88 -39.56 16.03
CA SER A 487 20.18 -40.37 17.21
C SER A 487 19.42 -39.95 18.46
N CYS A 488 18.75 -38.79 18.46
CA CYS A 488 18.01 -38.31 19.62
C CYS A 488 16.84 -39.25 19.97
N GLU A 489 16.78 -39.66 21.24
CA GLU A 489 15.74 -40.51 21.76
C GLU A 489 14.63 -39.76 22.49
N THR A 490 14.95 -38.58 23.01
CA THR A 490 14.05 -37.79 23.86
C THR A 490 13.80 -36.39 23.29
N ALA A 491 12.73 -35.74 23.76
CA ALA A 491 12.41 -34.37 23.36
C ALA A 491 13.47 -33.36 23.85
N ASP A 492 14.09 -33.64 25.00
CA ASP A 492 15.14 -32.81 25.59
C ASP A 492 16.43 -32.87 24.76
N GLU A 493 16.83 -34.06 24.29
CA GLU A 493 17.95 -34.22 23.35
C GLU A 493 17.71 -33.49 22.03
N ILE A 494 16.48 -33.54 21.49
CA ILE A 494 16.11 -32.75 20.29
C ILE A 494 16.24 -31.25 20.55
N ALA A 495 15.85 -30.77 21.74
CA ALA A 495 15.95 -29.38 22.12
C ALA A 495 17.41 -28.95 22.30
N GLU A 496 18.25 -29.80 22.90
CA GLU A 496 19.68 -29.58 23.06
C GLU A 496 20.40 -29.55 21.70
N CYS A 497 20.11 -30.49 20.81
CA CYS A 497 20.63 -30.50 19.44
C CYS A 497 20.28 -29.20 18.68
N LYS A 498 19.04 -28.71 18.79
CA LYS A 498 18.64 -27.41 18.21
C LYS A 498 19.41 -26.24 18.81
N LYS A 499 19.69 -26.28 20.11
CA LYS A 499 20.47 -25.25 20.81
C LYS A 499 21.93 -25.26 20.35
N SER A 500 22.53 -26.45 20.21
CA SER A 500 23.88 -26.62 19.65
C SER A 500 23.97 -26.10 18.21
N PHE A 501 23.01 -26.47 17.35
CA PHE A 501 22.94 -25.94 15.98
C PHE A 501 22.81 -24.41 15.97
N ALA A 502 21.96 -23.83 16.82
CA ALA A 502 21.80 -22.37 16.92
C ALA A 502 23.10 -21.68 17.38
N LYS A 503 23.83 -22.28 18.32
CA LYS A 503 25.11 -21.79 18.82
C LYS A 503 26.19 -21.79 17.72
N LEU A 504 26.32 -22.89 16.97
CA LEU A 504 27.25 -22.99 15.85
C LEU A 504 26.90 -22.04 14.69
N LYS A 505 25.60 -21.81 14.47
CA LYS A 505 25.11 -20.95 13.39
C LYS A 505 25.32 -19.46 13.65
N ALA A 506 25.30 -19.01 14.91
CA ALA A 506 25.32 -17.59 15.24
C ALA A 506 26.61 -16.87 14.77
N PRO A 507 27.84 -17.40 15.01
CA PRO A 507 29.07 -16.80 14.51
C PRO A 507 29.12 -16.69 12.97
N ILE A 508 28.58 -17.67 12.26
CA ILE A 508 28.52 -17.65 10.78
C ILE A 508 27.58 -16.54 10.30
N LEU A 509 26.43 -16.35 10.95
CA LEU A 509 25.53 -15.24 10.62
C LEU A 509 26.17 -13.87 10.89
N ASP A 510 26.95 -13.73 11.96
CA ASP A 510 27.72 -12.50 12.25
C ASP A 510 28.75 -12.23 11.13
N LEU A 511 29.49 -13.26 10.69
CA LEU A 511 30.42 -13.15 9.56
C LEU A 511 29.70 -12.76 8.24
N LEU A 512 28.54 -13.36 7.94
CA LEU A 512 27.76 -13.04 6.75
C LEU A 512 27.19 -11.61 6.77
N ALA A 513 26.76 -11.13 7.94
CA ALA A 513 26.30 -9.76 8.12
C ALA A 513 27.47 -8.76 7.95
N SER A 514 28.62 -9.08 8.53
CA SER A 514 29.86 -8.33 8.35
C SER A 514 30.27 -8.28 6.87
N ALA A 515 30.30 -9.41 6.16
CA ALA A 515 30.57 -9.47 4.72
C ALA A 515 29.63 -8.56 3.90
N GLN A 516 28.34 -8.54 4.25
CA GLN A 516 27.36 -7.66 3.58
C GLN A 516 27.64 -6.17 3.83
N ALA A 517 28.09 -5.79 5.03
CA ALA A 517 28.42 -4.40 5.33
C ALA A 517 29.53 -3.89 4.40
N VAL A 518 30.61 -4.65 4.21
CA VAL A 518 31.71 -4.27 3.31
C VAL A 518 31.29 -4.28 1.84
N LEU A 519 30.43 -5.21 1.41
CA LEU A 519 29.85 -5.12 0.06
C LEU A 519 29.09 -3.81 -0.17
N ASN A 520 28.38 -3.32 0.85
CA ASN A 520 27.69 -2.03 0.75
C ASN A 520 28.68 -0.87 0.68
N ASP A 521 29.79 -0.94 1.41
CA ASP A 521 30.82 0.11 1.40
C ASP A 521 31.57 0.16 0.06
N ILE A 522 31.95 -0.99 -0.50
CA ILE A 522 32.50 -1.08 -1.87
C ILE A 522 31.54 -0.42 -2.88
N LYS A 523 30.24 -0.73 -2.79
CA LYS A 523 29.23 -0.13 -3.68
C LYS A 523 29.08 1.39 -3.51
N LYS A 524 29.31 1.94 -2.31
CA LYS A 524 29.33 3.39 -2.10
C LYS A 524 30.54 4.01 -2.79
N VAL A 525 31.73 3.42 -2.64
CA VAL A 525 32.94 3.91 -3.32
C VAL A 525 32.79 3.81 -4.84
N HIS A 526 32.21 2.72 -5.38
CA HIS A 526 31.82 2.62 -6.81
C HIS A 526 30.98 3.81 -7.27
N LYS A 527 30.00 4.21 -6.46
CA LYS A 527 29.10 5.33 -6.79
C LYS A 527 29.84 6.67 -6.75
N LEU A 528 30.72 6.88 -5.77
CA LEU A 528 31.53 8.09 -5.63
C LEU A 528 32.48 8.26 -6.81
N LEU A 529 33.25 7.23 -7.17
CA LEU A 529 34.15 7.28 -8.32
C LEU A 529 33.43 7.52 -9.63
N LYS A 530 32.26 6.90 -9.84
CA LYS A 530 31.43 7.19 -11.03
C LYS A 530 31.01 8.65 -11.07
N THR A 531 30.68 9.26 -9.93
CA THR A 531 30.32 10.68 -9.88
C THR A 531 31.52 11.60 -10.06
N GLU A 532 32.72 11.22 -9.60
CA GLU A 532 33.95 11.99 -9.78
C GLU A 532 34.45 11.93 -11.23
N LYS A 533 34.48 10.73 -11.84
CA LYS A 533 34.80 10.58 -13.27
C LYS A 533 33.81 11.30 -14.19
N ALA A 534 32.52 11.32 -13.82
CA ALA A 534 31.53 12.10 -14.56
C ALA A 534 31.76 13.62 -14.45
N LYS A 535 32.41 14.10 -13.38
CA LYS A 535 32.77 15.52 -13.20
C LYS A 535 34.13 15.88 -13.81
N ALA A 536 35.06 14.94 -13.89
CA ALA A 536 36.43 15.15 -14.36
C ALA A 536 36.64 14.90 -15.87
N GLY A 537 35.68 14.27 -16.56
CA GLY A 537 35.76 14.09 -18.01
C GLY A 537 35.87 15.43 -18.75
N PRO A 538 36.67 15.53 -19.83
CA PRO A 538 36.80 16.76 -20.59
C PRO A 538 35.41 17.21 -21.02
N ALA A 539 35.12 18.49 -20.81
CA ALA A 539 33.94 19.17 -21.31
C ALA A 539 33.93 19.14 -22.84
N THR A 540 33.75 17.96 -23.41
CA THR A 540 33.24 17.80 -24.76
C THR A 540 31.86 18.41 -24.69
N SER A 541 31.72 19.52 -25.40
CA SER A 541 30.47 20.21 -25.68
C SER A 541 29.52 19.25 -26.38
N LYS A 542 28.99 18.29 -25.63
CA LYS A 542 27.64 17.80 -25.87
C LYS A 542 26.78 19.04 -25.98
N PRO A 543 25.91 19.16 -27.00
CA PRO A 543 24.95 20.24 -27.05
C PRO A 543 24.32 20.26 -25.68
N THR A 544 24.51 21.37 -24.99
CA THR A 544 23.92 21.63 -23.69
C THR A 544 22.47 21.25 -23.88
N LYS A 545 22.06 20.09 -23.35
CA LYS A 545 20.69 19.97 -22.87
C LYS A 545 20.68 21.11 -21.88
N GLN A 546 20.15 22.25 -22.31
CA GLN A 546 19.80 23.34 -21.44
C GLN A 546 19.28 22.63 -20.21
N ASP A 547 19.94 22.83 -19.06
CA ASP A 547 19.27 22.66 -17.78
C ASP A 547 17.97 23.38 -18.01
N ALA A 548 16.90 22.61 -18.25
CA ALA A 548 15.61 23.16 -18.55
C ALA A 548 15.29 23.88 -17.27
N ALA A 549 15.55 25.20 -17.27
CA ALA A 549 15.56 26.01 -16.07
C ALA A 549 14.28 25.66 -15.35
N ALA A 550 14.40 25.20 -14.09
CA ALA A 550 13.26 24.74 -13.33
C ALA A 550 12.12 25.74 -13.56
N PRO A 551 10.94 25.29 -14.01
CA PRO A 551 9.92 26.16 -14.57
C PRO A 551 9.72 27.35 -13.64
N LYS A 552 10.03 28.55 -14.13
CA LYS A 552 9.88 29.78 -13.35
C LYS A 552 8.39 30.07 -13.26
N PHE A 553 7.82 29.89 -12.08
CA PHE A 553 6.43 30.24 -11.82
C PHE A 553 6.36 31.69 -11.36
N ALA A 554 5.75 32.54 -12.20
CA ALA A 554 5.63 33.98 -11.97
C ALA A 554 5.01 34.32 -10.60
N ILE A 555 4.11 33.46 -10.09
CA ILE A 555 3.46 33.64 -8.79
C ILE A 555 4.42 33.82 -7.61
N PHE A 556 5.63 33.26 -7.60
CA PHE A 556 6.57 33.49 -6.51
C PHE A 556 7.27 34.84 -6.61
N GLU A 557 7.67 35.25 -7.81
CA GLU A 557 8.33 36.54 -7.99
C GLU A 557 7.32 37.68 -7.80
N ASP A 558 6.17 37.60 -8.46
CA ASP A 558 5.16 38.65 -8.47
C ASP A 558 4.30 38.60 -7.22
N GLY A 559 4.04 37.41 -6.68
CA GLY A 559 3.37 37.26 -5.40
C GLY A 559 4.15 37.93 -4.27
N PHE A 560 5.47 37.77 -4.20
CA PHE A 560 6.28 38.45 -3.16
C PHE A 560 6.38 39.97 -3.38
N LYS A 561 6.23 40.46 -4.61
CA LYS A 561 6.18 41.91 -4.90
C LYS A 561 4.83 42.53 -4.54
N LEU A 562 3.73 41.82 -4.77
CA LEU A 562 2.37 42.37 -4.70
C LEU A 562 1.61 41.94 -3.43
N GLY A 563 1.97 40.81 -2.83
CA GLY A 563 1.31 40.24 -1.66
C GLY A 563 1.77 40.86 -0.35
N SER A 564 0.90 40.78 0.67
CA SER A 564 1.29 41.19 2.03
C SER A 564 2.12 40.10 2.70
N PRO A 565 3.16 40.41 3.49
CA PRO A 565 3.81 39.38 4.28
C PRO A 565 2.83 38.75 5.29
N ALA A 566 2.96 37.45 5.54
CA ALA A 566 2.25 36.78 6.63
C ALA A 566 2.61 37.40 7.98
N ASN A 567 1.68 37.39 8.92
CA ASN A 567 1.86 38.04 10.22
C ASN A 567 3.01 37.40 10.98
N ALA A 568 4.02 38.20 11.36
CA ALA A 568 5.13 37.72 12.17
C ALA A 568 4.68 37.65 13.63
N VAL A 569 4.81 36.47 14.23
CA VAL A 569 4.37 36.15 15.58
C VAL A 569 5.54 35.57 16.34
N THR A 570 5.78 36.10 17.53
CA THR A 570 6.77 35.55 18.47
C THR A 570 6.06 34.69 19.51
N GLU A 571 6.82 33.96 20.31
CA GLU A 571 6.25 33.15 21.39
C GLU A 571 5.44 33.99 22.39
N GLU A 572 5.84 35.24 22.64
CA GLU A 572 5.15 36.18 23.54
C GLU A 572 3.83 36.69 22.95
N THR A 573 3.80 36.91 21.63
CA THR A 573 2.64 37.46 20.90
C THR A 573 1.73 36.38 20.32
N PHE A 574 2.06 35.10 20.53
CA PHE A 574 1.29 33.95 20.02
C PHE A 574 -0.20 34.05 20.38
N LYS A 575 -0.52 34.39 21.63
CA LYS A 575 -1.90 34.44 22.12
C LYS A 575 -2.77 35.51 21.41
N ASP A 576 -2.11 36.56 20.94
CA ASP A 576 -2.73 37.71 20.27
C ASP A 576 -2.82 37.53 18.75
N MET A 577 -2.29 36.42 18.22
CA MET A 577 -2.32 36.12 16.79
C MET A 577 -3.76 36.08 16.26
N SER A 578 -3.95 36.68 15.08
CA SER A 578 -5.18 36.50 14.30
C SER A 578 -5.22 35.10 13.71
N TRP A 579 -6.29 34.37 13.99
CA TRP A 579 -6.52 33.02 13.49
C TRP A 579 -7.20 32.99 12.10
N ASP A 580 -7.56 34.16 11.56
CA ASP A 580 -8.18 34.29 10.24
C ASP A 580 -7.15 34.60 9.14
N GLU A 581 -5.92 34.95 9.51
CA GLU A 581 -4.85 35.29 8.58
C GLU A 581 -3.62 34.39 8.75
N PRO A 582 -2.85 34.13 7.68
CA PRO A 582 -1.61 33.37 7.80
C PRO A 582 -0.58 34.07 8.69
N ALA A 583 0.19 33.26 9.43
CA ALA A 583 1.22 33.76 10.33
C ALA A 583 2.50 32.91 10.28
N ILE A 584 3.65 33.54 10.48
CA ILE A 584 4.94 32.88 10.74
C ILE A 584 5.22 33.04 12.23
N ILE A 585 5.28 31.90 12.93
CA ILE A 585 5.53 31.86 14.35
C ILE A 585 6.98 31.45 14.61
N THR A 586 7.72 32.32 15.28
CA THR A 586 9.07 32.06 15.78
C THR A 586 8.99 31.73 17.27
N LEU A 587 9.37 30.50 17.62
CA LEU A 587 9.40 30.04 19.01
C LEU A 587 10.81 30.14 19.60
N ALA A 588 10.91 30.24 20.92
CA ALA A 588 12.17 30.17 21.62
C ALA A 588 12.86 28.82 21.38
N ASN A 589 14.20 28.84 21.40
CA ASN A 589 15.02 27.66 21.12
C ASN A 589 14.68 26.47 22.05
N GLY A 590 14.33 26.74 23.31
CA GLY A 590 13.92 25.70 24.27
C GLY A 590 12.65 24.97 23.83
N THR A 591 11.62 25.72 23.45
CA THR A 591 10.33 25.19 22.98
C THR A 591 10.49 24.42 21.68
N ILE A 592 11.29 24.92 20.73
CA ILE A 592 11.64 24.20 19.50
C ILE A 592 12.36 22.88 19.79
N ALA A 593 13.31 22.88 20.75
CA ALA A 593 14.01 21.67 21.13
C ALA A 593 13.07 20.61 21.74
N ASN A 594 12.05 21.04 22.49
CA ASN A 594 11.01 20.17 23.05
C ASN A 594 10.10 19.59 21.95
N ILE A 595 9.65 20.42 21.01
CA ILE A 595 8.83 20.02 19.86
C ILE A 595 9.58 19.02 18.98
N PHE A 596 10.84 19.32 18.63
CA PHE A 596 11.71 18.42 17.88
C PHE A 596 12.49 17.48 18.81
N SER A 597 11.72 16.75 19.63
CA SER A 597 12.22 15.72 20.53
C SER A 597 13.01 14.63 19.79
N ALA A 598 13.67 13.75 20.55
CA ALA A 598 14.39 12.61 19.97
C ALA A 598 13.49 11.70 19.11
N GLN A 599 12.23 11.49 19.51
CA GLN A 599 11.28 10.70 18.72
C GLN A 599 10.94 11.38 17.39
N VAL A 600 10.71 12.70 17.41
CA VAL A 600 10.42 13.48 16.20
C VAL A 600 11.60 13.45 15.23
N LYS A 601 12.82 13.69 15.74
CA LYS A 601 14.05 13.62 14.95
C LYS A 601 14.27 12.23 14.35
N LEU A 602 13.96 11.16 15.09
CA LEU A 602 14.04 9.79 14.58
C LEU A 602 13.05 9.56 13.44
N ALA A 603 11.78 9.97 13.61
CA ALA A 603 10.75 9.84 12.58
C ALA A 603 11.10 10.63 11.30
N LEU A 604 11.55 11.87 11.43
CA LEU A 604 12.04 12.68 10.30
C LEU A 604 13.28 12.04 9.65
N GLY A 605 14.18 11.45 10.44
CA GLY A 605 15.33 10.71 9.94
C GLY A 605 14.94 9.47 9.12
N GLN A 606 13.90 8.75 9.52
CA GLN A 606 13.35 7.62 8.76
C GLN A 606 12.69 8.10 7.46
N LEU A 607 11.86 9.15 7.52
CA LEU A 607 11.26 9.77 6.34
C LEU A 607 12.34 10.21 5.35
N LYS A 608 13.41 10.85 5.81
CA LYS A 608 14.54 11.29 4.98
C LYS A 608 15.23 10.12 4.27
N LYS A 609 15.38 8.96 4.92
CA LYS A 609 15.91 7.73 4.30
C LYS A 609 14.98 7.19 3.22
N LEU A 610 13.67 7.12 3.51
CA LEU A 610 12.65 6.67 2.57
C LEU A 610 12.58 7.60 1.35
N PHE A 611 12.53 8.90 1.58
CA PHE A 611 12.44 9.93 0.56
C PHE A 611 13.63 9.90 -0.41
N LYS A 612 14.86 9.79 0.13
CA LYS A 612 16.08 9.63 -0.69
C LYS A 612 16.08 8.37 -1.54
N THR A 613 15.39 7.31 -1.11
CA THR A 613 15.33 6.04 -1.83
C THR A 613 14.24 6.04 -2.90
N ALA A 614 13.11 6.70 -2.63
CA ALA A 614 11.94 6.69 -3.51
C ALA A 614 12.04 7.65 -4.71
N SER A 615 12.97 8.62 -4.70
CA SER A 615 13.10 9.65 -5.74
C SER A 615 11.78 10.41 -6.03
N GLN A 616 10.96 10.60 -5.00
CA GLN A 616 9.69 11.32 -5.10
C GLN A 616 9.90 12.82 -4.94
N ALA A 617 9.04 13.63 -5.54
CA ALA A 617 9.05 15.09 -5.38
C ALA A 617 8.51 15.52 -3.99
N ARG A 618 7.58 14.74 -3.43
CA ARG A 618 6.97 14.95 -2.12
C ARG A 618 6.63 13.61 -1.48
N ALA A 619 6.73 13.54 -0.15
CA ALA A 619 6.23 12.42 0.64
C ALA A 619 5.62 12.93 1.94
N GLU A 620 4.59 12.24 2.43
CA GLU A 620 3.99 12.48 3.74
C GLU A 620 3.81 11.14 4.46
N VAL A 621 4.10 11.12 5.76
CA VAL A 621 3.96 9.92 6.61
C VAL A 621 3.29 10.31 7.92
N ALA A 622 2.22 9.60 8.30
CA ALA A 622 1.55 9.81 9.57
C ALA A 622 2.52 9.63 10.74
N MET A 623 2.47 10.55 11.71
CA MET A 623 3.30 10.49 12.90
C MET A 623 2.66 9.61 13.96
N ASP A 624 3.50 9.01 14.81
CA ASP A 624 3.04 8.28 15.99
C ASP A 624 2.33 9.22 16.96
N MET A 625 1.29 8.72 17.65
CA MET A 625 0.47 9.53 18.54
C MET A 625 1.26 10.15 19.71
N SER A 626 2.31 9.47 20.18
CA SER A 626 3.19 10.01 21.23
C SER A 626 3.90 11.30 20.81
N VAL A 627 4.24 11.43 19.52
CA VAL A 627 4.82 12.66 18.97
C VAL A 627 3.77 13.78 18.97
N VAL A 628 2.55 13.46 18.56
CA VAL A 628 1.46 14.44 18.51
C VAL A 628 1.14 14.96 19.92
N GLN A 629 1.12 14.08 20.91
CA GLN A 629 0.94 14.43 22.32
C GLN A 629 2.06 15.33 22.83
N ALA A 630 3.32 15.09 22.45
CA ALA A 630 4.45 15.94 22.84
C ALA A 630 4.33 17.36 22.26
N ILE A 631 3.99 17.49 20.97
CA ILE A 631 3.78 18.78 20.32
C ILE A 631 2.60 19.51 20.97
N SER A 632 1.48 18.81 21.19
CA SER A 632 0.29 19.37 21.83
C SER A 632 0.59 19.85 23.24
N LYS A 633 1.26 19.04 24.07
CA LYS A 633 1.60 19.42 25.46
C LYS A 633 2.40 20.72 25.52
N GLU A 634 3.32 20.93 24.58
CA GLU A 634 4.16 22.12 24.54
C GLU A 634 3.40 23.37 24.07
N LEU A 635 2.48 23.23 23.12
CA LEU A 635 1.85 24.36 22.44
C LEU A 635 0.41 24.65 22.88
N GLN A 636 -0.31 23.69 23.46
CA GLN A 636 -1.74 23.82 23.76
C GLN A 636 -2.03 24.98 24.73
N SER A 637 -1.15 25.22 25.71
CA SER A 637 -1.25 26.35 26.65
C SER A 637 -1.07 27.72 25.98
N LYS A 638 -0.46 27.76 24.78
CA LYS A 638 -0.24 28.97 23.99
C LYS A 638 -1.40 29.31 23.06
N LEU A 639 -2.29 28.36 22.79
CA LEU A 639 -3.45 28.58 21.89
C LEU A 639 -4.60 29.34 22.57
N ASP A 640 -4.54 29.53 23.89
CA ASP A 640 -5.54 30.28 24.69
C ASP A 640 -7.00 29.86 24.44
N GLY A 641 -7.21 28.56 24.21
CA GLY A 641 -8.54 27.98 23.92
C GLY A 641 -9.11 28.30 22.54
N LYS A 642 -8.48 29.17 21.74
CA LYS A 642 -8.92 29.53 20.37
C LYS A 642 -8.70 28.39 19.36
N GLY A 643 -7.78 27.48 19.68
CA GLY A 643 -7.51 26.28 18.90
C GLY A 643 -7.11 25.10 19.78
N ARG A 644 -7.24 23.90 19.23
CA ARG A 644 -6.73 22.67 19.86
C ARG A 644 -6.10 21.72 18.86
N PHE A 645 -5.06 21.03 19.30
CA PHE A 645 -4.50 19.90 18.57
C PHE A 645 -5.45 18.70 18.66
N TYR A 646 -5.32 17.80 17.69
CA TYR A 646 -5.94 16.49 17.78
C TYR A 646 -4.91 15.44 18.25
N VAL A 647 -5.03 14.96 19.49
CA VAL A 647 -4.14 13.95 20.08
C VAL A 647 -4.75 12.54 20.17
N GLY A 648 -5.69 12.23 19.27
CA GLY A 648 -6.29 10.90 19.15
C GLY A 648 -7.49 10.67 20.08
N ASN A 649 -7.63 9.44 20.60
CA ASN A 649 -8.80 9.02 21.40
C ASN A 649 -8.98 9.80 22.71
N ALA A 650 -7.92 10.44 23.22
CA ALA A 650 -7.96 11.19 24.49
C ALA A 650 -8.80 12.48 24.41
N ASP A 651 -8.93 13.10 23.23
CA ASP A 651 -9.67 14.38 23.09
C ASP A 651 -11.16 14.21 22.80
N ALA A 652 -11.63 12.95 22.69
CA ALA A 652 -12.98 12.53 22.32
C ALA A 652 -13.68 13.57 21.42
N ILE A 653 -13.28 13.60 20.13
CA ILE A 653 -14.06 14.33 19.12
C ILE A 653 -15.45 13.67 19.07
N GLN A 654 -16.38 14.25 19.81
CA GLN A 654 -17.77 13.87 19.81
C GLN A 654 -18.45 14.64 18.69
N THR A 655 -18.93 13.89 17.70
CA THR A 655 -19.87 14.39 16.71
C THR A 655 -21.17 13.62 16.86
N SER A 656 -22.21 14.07 16.17
CA SER A 656 -23.54 13.43 16.14
C SER A 656 -23.53 11.97 15.64
N SER A 657 -22.44 11.49 15.00
CA SER A 657 -22.32 10.09 14.58
C SER A 657 -20.90 9.55 14.60
N LYS A 658 -20.76 8.23 14.82
CA LYS A 658 -19.46 7.52 14.78
C LYS A 658 -18.75 7.68 13.43
N ASP A 659 -19.52 7.72 12.34
CA ASP A 659 -19.01 7.87 10.98
C ASP A 659 -18.32 9.23 10.77
N LEU A 660 -18.95 10.32 11.24
CA LEU A 660 -18.36 11.66 11.20
C LEU A 660 -17.09 11.74 12.06
N THR A 661 -17.12 11.18 13.26
CA THR A 661 -15.94 11.12 14.13
C THR A 661 -14.78 10.37 13.47
N THR A 662 -15.05 9.23 12.82
CA THR A 662 -14.02 8.45 12.12
C THR A 662 -13.49 9.20 10.89
N LEU A 663 -14.36 9.88 10.15
CA LEU A 663 -13.98 10.71 9.01
C LEU A 663 -13.06 11.87 9.44
N LEU A 664 -13.36 12.54 10.55
CA LEU A 664 -12.50 13.58 11.13
C LEU A 664 -11.17 13.02 11.60
N HIS A 665 -11.18 11.93 12.38
CA HIS A 665 -9.97 11.28 12.90
C HIS A 665 -8.94 11.07 11.79
N ARG A 666 -9.35 10.48 10.66
CA ARG A 666 -8.48 10.17 9.52
C ARG A 666 -7.87 11.42 8.86
N ASN A 667 -8.54 12.57 8.96
CA ASN A 667 -8.14 13.81 8.31
C ASN A 667 -7.36 14.75 9.24
N LEU A 668 -7.51 14.60 10.55
CA LEU A 668 -6.81 15.39 11.58
C LEU A 668 -5.48 14.77 12.03
N LEU A 669 -5.06 13.64 11.44
CA LEU A 669 -3.76 13.03 11.75
C LEU A 669 -2.61 13.99 11.43
N THR A 670 -1.70 14.14 12.39
CA THR A 670 -0.44 14.86 12.19
C THR A 670 0.50 14.02 11.33
N THR A 671 1.13 14.65 10.34
CA THR A 671 2.00 14.00 9.35
C THR A 671 3.36 14.67 9.31
N SER A 672 4.43 13.89 9.18
CA SER A 672 5.71 14.42 8.70
C SER A 672 5.63 14.62 7.18
N TYR A 673 6.32 15.64 6.67
CA TYR A 673 6.42 15.91 5.23
C TYR A 673 7.88 16.01 4.79
N ALA A 674 8.13 15.63 3.54
CA ALA A 674 9.37 15.83 2.81
C ALA A 674 9.06 16.40 1.44
N ILE A 675 9.80 17.44 1.03
CA ILE A 675 9.67 18.09 -0.28
C ILE A 675 11.07 18.18 -0.90
N ALA A 676 11.21 17.73 -2.15
CA ALA A 676 12.49 17.75 -2.86
C ALA A 676 12.98 19.19 -3.07
N ALA A 677 14.29 19.36 -3.22
CA ALA A 677 14.86 20.66 -3.56
C ALA A 677 14.31 21.18 -4.91
N SER A 678 14.10 22.49 -5.01
CA SER A 678 13.54 23.16 -6.19
C SER A 678 12.15 22.65 -6.61
N ASN A 679 11.47 21.88 -5.77
CA ASN A 679 10.13 21.42 -6.07
C ASN A 679 9.11 22.53 -5.79
N THR A 680 8.07 22.58 -6.62
CA THR A 680 6.95 23.49 -6.45
C THR A 680 5.67 22.70 -6.23
N THR A 681 4.88 23.07 -5.23
CA THR A 681 3.54 22.49 -5.02
C THR A 681 2.48 23.57 -5.10
N PHE A 682 1.35 23.24 -5.73
CA PHE A 682 0.13 24.04 -5.74
C PHE A 682 -0.98 23.18 -5.14
N ALA A 683 -1.50 23.55 -3.97
CA ALA A 683 -2.42 22.70 -3.24
C ALA A 683 -3.26 23.49 -2.22
N THR A 684 -4.31 22.86 -1.72
CA THR A 684 -4.95 23.24 -0.45
C THR A 684 -4.42 22.34 0.66
N GLU A 685 -4.63 22.75 1.91
CA GLU A 685 -4.51 21.80 3.00
C GLU A 685 -5.51 20.64 2.86
N LYS A 686 -5.25 19.53 3.56
CA LYS A 686 -6.13 18.35 3.51
C LYS A 686 -7.52 18.77 4.01
N MET A 687 -8.54 18.60 3.17
CA MET A 687 -9.90 19.11 3.43
C MET A 687 -9.97 20.60 3.78
N CYS A 688 -8.99 21.40 3.31
CA CYS A 688 -8.86 22.83 3.62
C CYS A 688 -8.80 23.14 5.13
N LEU A 689 -8.27 22.21 5.93
CA LEU A 689 -8.17 22.39 7.38
C LEU A 689 -7.16 23.48 7.79
N PRO A 690 -7.44 24.21 8.88
CA PRO A 690 -6.42 25.00 9.55
C PRO A 690 -5.25 24.09 9.97
N SER A 691 -4.01 24.53 9.82
CA SER A 691 -2.86 23.71 10.19
C SER A 691 -1.62 24.50 10.58
N PHE A 692 -0.81 23.92 11.45
CA PHE A 692 0.57 24.32 11.68
C PHE A 692 1.53 23.49 10.83
N ARG A 693 2.44 24.16 10.12
CA ARG A 693 3.51 23.54 9.33
C ARG A 693 4.87 23.93 9.88
N PHE A 694 5.39 23.07 10.75
CA PHE A 694 6.70 23.15 11.37
C PHE A 694 7.78 22.88 10.33
N ALA A 695 8.80 23.74 10.22
CA ALA A 695 9.97 23.49 9.38
C ALA A 695 11.15 22.99 10.24
N ALA A 696 11.58 21.76 10.03
CA ALA A 696 12.77 21.21 10.69
C ALA A 696 14.03 21.47 9.87
N GLU A 697 13.92 21.35 8.55
CA GLU A 697 15.01 21.57 7.60
C GLU A 697 14.48 22.24 6.31
N GLY A 698 15.38 22.93 5.62
CA GLY A 698 15.11 23.60 4.34
C GLY A 698 14.33 24.91 4.49
N VAL A 699 14.44 25.75 3.47
CA VAL A 699 13.73 27.03 3.37
C VAL A 699 12.61 26.91 2.33
N ARG A 700 11.42 27.40 2.69
CA ARG A 700 10.24 27.38 1.84
C ARG A 700 9.75 28.79 1.57
N GLN A 701 9.47 29.12 0.32
CA GLN A 701 8.72 30.31 -0.07
C GLN A 701 7.28 29.90 -0.34
N VAL A 702 6.33 30.61 0.25
CA VAL A 702 4.91 30.26 0.21
C VAL A 702 4.10 31.50 -0.15
N VAL A 703 3.16 31.33 -1.07
CA VAL A 703 2.11 32.31 -1.40
C VAL A 703 0.77 31.70 -1.01
N LEU A 704 -0.02 32.39 -0.21
CA LEU A 704 -1.26 31.91 0.41
C LEU A 704 -2.44 32.81 0.00
N LEU A 705 -3.51 32.21 -0.50
CA LEU A 705 -4.71 32.91 -0.94
C LEU A 705 -5.97 32.27 -0.36
N PRO A 706 -7.01 33.04 0.01
CA PRO A 706 -8.30 32.46 0.40
C PRO A 706 -8.94 31.74 -0.79
N TYR A 707 -9.20 30.43 -0.65
CA TYR A 707 -9.74 29.58 -1.73
C TYR A 707 -11.05 30.13 -2.29
N SER A 708 -11.95 30.57 -1.39
CA SER A 708 -13.27 31.12 -1.78
C SER A 708 -13.14 32.34 -2.68
N LYS A 709 -12.15 33.21 -2.43
CA LYS A 709 -11.93 34.44 -3.21
C LYS A 709 -11.31 34.16 -4.57
N VAL A 710 -10.35 33.23 -4.65
CA VAL A 710 -9.81 32.79 -5.93
C VAL A 710 -10.90 32.14 -6.78
N LEU A 711 -11.74 31.30 -6.17
CA LEU A 711 -12.85 30.67 -6.87
C LEU A 711 -13.91 31.67 -7.34
N GLU A 712 -14.30 32.64 -6.51
CA GLU A 712 -15.23 33.72 -6.87
C GLU A 712 -14.69 34.54 -8.06
N TYR A 713 -13.39 34.87 -8.04
CA TYR A 713 -12.73 35.54 -9.16
C TYR A 713 -12.76 34.70 -10.44
N LEU A 714 -12.44 33.40 -10.35
CA LEU A 714 -12.50 32.51 -11.50
C LEU A 714 -13.92 32.37 -12.05
N ALA A 715 -14.92 32.17 -11.19
CA ALA A 715 -16.31 32.04 -11.59
C ALA A 715 -16.89 33.32 -12.24
N SER A 716 -16.30 34.48 -11.95
CA SER A 716 -16.65 35.74 -12.63
C SER A 716 -16.13 35.83 -14.07
N GLN A 717 -15.19 34.97 -14.46
CA GLN A 717 -14.65 34.93 -15.82
C GLN A 717 -15.62 34.17 -16.75
N PRO A 718 -15.79 34.62 -18.01
CA PRO A 718 -16.74 34.01 -18.96
C PRO A 718 -16.57 32.50 -19.15
N ASP A 719 -15.32 32.04 -19.13
CA ASP A 719 -14.96 30.64 -19.42
C ASP A 719 -15.17 29.67 -18.24
N ASN A 720 -15.53 30.19 -17.05
CA ASN A 720 -15.52 29.42 -15.79
C ASN A 720 -16.82 29.55 -14.99
N THR A 721 -17.94 29.89 -15.63
CA THR A 721 -19.23 30.13 -14.96
C THR A 721 -19.83 28.89 -14.27
N SER A 722 -19.35 27.69 -14.59
CA SER A 722 -19.83 26.42 -14.02
C SER A 722 -19.08 25.95 -12.76
N LEU A 723 -18.08 26.70 -12.28
CA LEU A 723 -17.29 26.28 -11.11
C LEU A 723 -18.13 26.31 -9.82
N LYS A 724 -18.12 25.20 -9.07
CA LYS A 724 -18.84 25.04 -7.80
C LYS A 724 -17.89 25.04 -6.60
N PHE A 725 -18.44 25.27 -5.41
CA PHE A 725 -17.62 25.34 -4.20
C PHE A 725 -17.05 23.96 -3.82
N ILE A 726 -15.72 23.82 -3.89
CA ILE A 726 -14.92 22.68 -3.36
C ILE A 726 -15.11 21.34 -4.13
N ASP A 727 -15.84 21.34 -5.25
CA ASP A 727 -15.87 20.17 -6.15
C ASP A 727 -14.49 19.92 -6.80
N ALA A 728 -14.31 18.71 -7.35
CA ALA A 728 -13.03 18.32 -7.95
C ALA A 728 -12.62 19.22 -9.14
N PRO A 729 -13.51 19.56 -10.09
CA PRO A 729 -13.19 20.49 -11.17
C PRO A 729 -12.73 21.87 -10.67
N SER A 730 -13.38 22.43 -9.64
CA SER A 730 -13.03 23.76 -9.13
C SER A 730 -11.73 23.76 -8.35
N LYS A 731 -11.44 22.70 -7.59
CA LYS A 731 -10.11 22.51 -6.99
C LYS A 731 -9.03 22.42 -8.06
N HIS A 732 -9.28 21.69 -9.14
CA HIS A 732 -8.36 21.61 -10.26
C HIS A 732 -8.17 22.99 -10.93
N ALA A 733 -9.26 23.71 -11.22
CA ALA A 733 -9.20 25.05 -11.81
C ALA A 733 -8.39 26.03 -10.94
N VAL A 734 -8.64 26.06 -9.63
CA VAL A 734 -7.90 26.91 -8.68
C VAL A 734 -6.41 26.55 -8.65
N THR A 735 -6.06 25.26 -8.61
CA THR A 735 -4.65 24.84 -8.60
C THR A 735 -3.93 25.10 -9.93
N GLN A 736 -4.60 24.91 -11.08
CA GLN A 736 -4.07 25.30 -12.38
C GLN A 736 -3.90 26.81 -12.50
N TRP A 737 -4.85 27.58 -11.98
CA TRP A 737 -4.76 29.03 -11.96
C TRP A 737 -3.50 29.49 -11.20
N LEU A 738 -3.22 28.92 -10.03
CA LEU A 738 -1.98 29.23 -9.29
C LEU A 738 -0.72 28.87 -10.07
N ARG A 739 -0.73 27.72 -10.75
CA ARG A 739 0.41 27.23 -11.54
C ARG A 739 0.70 28.14 -12.74
N PHE A 740 -0.33 28.67 -13.38
CA PHE A 740 -0.23 29.50 -14.59
C PHE A 740 -0.71 30.94 -14.33
N CYS A 741 -0.46 31.43 -13.11
CA CYS A 741 -0.81 32.78 -12.72
C CYS A 741 0.21 33.77 -13.26
N SER A 742 -0.25 34.78 -14.00
CA SER A 742 0.58 35.90 -14.46
C SER A 742 0.41 37.10 -13.53
N VAL A 743 1.27 38.12 -13.68
CA VAL A 743 1.17 39.39 -12.95
C VAL A 743 -0.24 39.99 -13.11
N GLU A 744 -0.76 40.01 -14.33
CA GLU A 744 -2.06 40.62 -14.65
C GLU A 744 -3.20 39.87 -13.95
N LYS A 745 -3.11 38.54 -13.87
CA LYS A 745 -4.09 37.72 -13.13
C LYS A 745 -4.04 37.99 -11.63
N LEU A 746 -2.85 38.15 -11.05
CA LEU A 746 -2.70 38.52 -9.64
C LEU A 746 -3.24 39.93 -9.37
N GLN A 747 -2.93 40.89 -10.24
CA GLN A 747 -3.45 42.26 -10.14
C GLN A 747 -4.96 42.31 -10.31
N GLY A 748 -5.53 41.52 -11.24
CA GLY A 748 -6.98 41.37 -11.38
C GLY A 748 -7.64 40.82 -10.12
N LEU A 749 -7.02 39.80 -9.51
CA LEU A 749 -7.49 39.24 -8.24
C LEU A 749 -7.42 40.26 -7.09
N LEU A 750 -6.35 41.06 -7.00
CA LEU A 750 -6.23 42.18 -6.05
C LEU A 750 -7.29 43.26 -6.30
N GLY A 751 -7.53 43.61 -7.56
CA GLY A 751 -8.57 44.57 -7.96
C GLY A 751 -9.98 44.11 -7.61
N ALA A 752 -10.20 42.79 -7.55
CA ALA A 752 -11.43 42.18 -7.04
C ALA A 752 -11.53 42.17 -5.49
N GLY A 753 -10.58 42.79 -4.79
CA GLY A 753 -10.56 42.93 -3.33
C GLY A 753 -10.03 41.70 -2.58
N CYS A 754 -9.36 40.76 -3.26
CA CYS A 754 -8.76 39.61 -2.60
C CYS A 754 -7.37 39.96 -2.05
N LYS A 755 -7.21 39.87 -0.73
CA LYS A 755 -5.90 39.94 -0.07
C LYS A 755 -5.22 38.57 -0.15
N PHE A 756 -3.94 38.55 -0.50
CA PHE A 756 -3.11 37.35 -0.40
C PHE A 756 -1.80 37.63 0.33
N PHE A 757 -1.20 36.54 0.81
CA PHE A 757 -0.08 36.59 1.74
C PHE A 757 1.15 35.87 1.21
N THR A 758 2.33 36.32 1.60
CA THR A 758 3.61 35.69 1.27
C THR A 758 4.39 35.36 2.54
N ALA A 759 5.13 34.26 2.52
CA ALA A 759 5.90 33.80 3.67
C ALA A 759 7.21 33.14 3.21
N THR A 760 8.32 33.47 3.85
CA THR A 760 9.55 32.68 3.79
C THR A 760 9.68 31.94 5.11
N VAL A 761 9.54 30.63 5.09
CA VAL A 761 9.57 29.77 6.28
C VAL A 761 10.95 29.15 6.41
N ASN A 762 11.68 29.56 7.43
CA ASN A 762 13.01 29.08 7.79
C ASN A 762 12.93 27.85 8.71
N PRO A 763 14.02 27.08 8.84
CA PRO A 763 14.12 26.07 9.90
C PRO A 763 13.82 26.67 11.28
N SER A 764 13.11 25.91 12.11
CA SER A 764 12.63 26.29 13.44
C SER A 764 11.45 27.29 13.47
N GLU A 765 10.88 27.65 12.32
CA GLU A 765 9.65 28.44 12.25
C GLU A 765 8.43 27.55 11.99
N ILE A 766 7.26 28.05 12.38
CA ILE A 766 5.97 27.43 12.13
C ILE A 766 5.16 28.34 11.22
N LEU A 767 4.70 27.83 10.08
CA LEU A 767 3.69 28.51 9.28
C LEU A 767 2.30 28.08 9.75
N TYR A 768 1.48 29.04 10.18
CA TYR A 768 0.05 28.84 10.36
C TYR A 768 -0.68 29.09 9.03
N VAL A 769 -1.44 28.08 8.59
CA VAL A 769 -2.32 28.18 7.42
C VAL A 769 -3.77 28.14 7.93
N PRO A 770 -4.55 29.23 7.78
CA PRO A 770 -5.95 29.24 8.20
C PRO A 770 -6.81 28.28 7.36
N GLY A 771 -7.99 27.95 7.89
CA GLY A 771 -8.95 27.12 7.17
C GLY A 771 -9.39 27.79 5.87
N GLY A 772 -9.51 27.00 4.79
CA GLY A 772 -9.98 27.51 3.51
C GLY A 772 -8.95 28.28 2.67
N PHE A 773 -7.66 28.12 2.96
CA PHE A 773 -6.59 28.69 2.12
C PHE A 773 -6.07 27.67 1.08
N VAL A 774 -5.71 28.22 -0.08
CA VAL A 774 -4.89 27.55 -1.10
C VAL A 774 -3.50 28.17 -1.09
N PHE A 775 -2.48 27.39 -1.42
CA PHE A 775 -1.11 27.87 -1.45
C PHE A 775 -0.32 27.37 -2.65
N ALA A 776 0.65 28.20 -3.06
CA ALA A 776 1.79 27.82 -3.87
C ALA A 776 3.02 27.79 -2.95
N GLU A 777 3.76 26.68 -2.95
CA GLU A 777 5.00 26.55 -2.16
C GLU A 777 6.16 26.18 -3.08
N GLN A 778 7.31 26.83 -2.91
CA GLN A 778 8.56 26.49 -3.58
C GLN A 778 9.65 26.28 -2.53
N THR A 779 10.45 25.24 -2.71
CA THR A 779 11.57 24.94 -1.83
C THR A 779 12.89 25.24 -2.51
N LYS A 780 13.82 25.88 -1.79
CA LYS A 780 15.19 26.05 -2.30
C LYS A 780 15.97 24.75 -2.16
N ASP A 781 15.94 24.20 -0.95
CA ASP A 781 16.59 22.96 -0.56
C ASP A 781 15.55 21.86 -0.29
N CYS A 782 16.00 20.62 -0.05
CA CYS A 782 15.08 19.60 0.46
C CYS A 782 14.51 20.07 1.81
N SER A 783 13.19 20.15 1.90
CA SER A 783 12.51 20.58 3.12
C SER A 783 11.88 19.40 3.84
N PHE A 784 12.10 19.35 5.15
CA PHE A 784 11.53 18.34 6.04
C PHE A 784 10.82 19.04 7.20
N GLY A 785 9.70 18.48 7.63
CA GLY A 785 8.98 19.05 8.75
C GLY A 785 7.74 18.27 9.16
N ILE A 786 6.90 18.92 9.93
CA ILE A 786 5.67 18.35 10.48
C ILE A 786 4.50 19.24 10.07
N LYS A 787 3.38 18.62 9.74
CA LYS A 787 2.10 19.25 9.49
C LYS A 787 1.11 18.71 10.50
N SER A 788 0.56 19.60 11.32
CA SER A 788 -0.42 19.27 12.34
C SER A 788 -1.71 20.05 12.09
N PRO A 789 -2.79 19.38 11.63
CA PRO A 789 -4.10 19.99 11.52
C PRO A 789 -4.62 20.45 12.89
N LEU A 790 -5.37 21.55 12.90
CA LEU A 790 -5.92 22.15 14.11
C LEU A 790 -7.45 22.20 14.05
N LEU A 791 -8.06 22.08 15.21
CA LEU A 791 -9.47 22.41 15.43
C LEU A 791 -9.53 23.85 15.94
N VAL A 792 -9.88 24.78 15.05
CA VAL A 792 -9.93 26.23 15.32
C VAL A 792 -11.34 26.73 15.04
N HIS A 793 -11.90 27.52 15.95
CA HIS A 793 -13.22 28.11 15.81
C HIS A 793 -13.11 29.63 15.67
N THR A 794 -13.01 30.10 14.43
CA THR A 794 -13.13 31.53 14.08
C THR A 794 -14.35 31.74 13.20
N GLU A 795 -14.84 32.97 13.13
CA GLU A 795 -15.95 33.33 12.23
C GLU A 795 -15.61 33.04 10.77
N ALA A 796 -14.38 33.32 10.30
CA ALA A 796 -14.00 33.04 8.92
C ALA A 796 -13.90 31.53 8.64
N THR A 797 -13.31 30.76 9.57
CA THR A 797 -13.21 29.30 9.44
C THR A 797 -14.61 28.68 9.46
N LYS A 798 -15.48 29.11 10.38
CA LYS A 798 -16.87 28.67 10.47
C LYS A 798 -17.63 28.96 9.17
N ALA A 799 -17.58 30.20 8.68
CA ALA A 799 -18.25 30.58 7.43
C ALA A 799 -17.76 29.75 6.23
N PHE A 800 -16.45 29.46 6.15
CA PHE A 800 -15.91 28.60 5.11
C PHE A 800 -16.47 27.18 5.17
N PHE A 801 -16.48 26.55 6.35
CA PHE A 801 -16.99 25.19 6.51
C PHE A 801 -18.52 25.12 6.41
N GLU A 802 -19.26 26.17 6.76
CA GLU A 802 -20.70 26.26 6.50
C GLU A 802 -20.98 26.30 4.99
N LYS A 803 -20.20 27.07 4.22
CA LYS A 803 -20.26 27.07 2.74
C LYS A 803 -19.88 25.71 2.16
N MET A 804 -18.90 25.00 2.75
CA MET A 804 -18.50 23.65 2.34
C MET A 804 -19.58 22.61 2.66
N LYS A 805 -20.25 22.74 3.80
CA LYS A 805 -21.37 21.89 4.21
C LYS A 805 -22.57 22.07 3.27
N ALA A 806 -22.87 23.30 2.88
CA ALA A 806 -23.97 23.65 1.98
C ALA A 806 -23.66 23.40 0.49
N ALA A 807 -22.42 23.02 0.14
CA ALA A 807 -22.06 22.77 -1.25
C ALA A 807 -22.77 21.51 -1.79
N GLU A 808 -23.36 21.63 -2.97
CA GLU A 808 -24.05 20.55 -3.68
C GLU A 808 -23.26 20.14 -4.94
N GLY A 809 -23.20 18.84 -5.23
CA GLY A 809 -22.54 18.33 -6.44
C GLY A 809 -22.04 16.89 -6.30
N GLU A 810 -21.69 16.30 -7.43
CA GLU A 810 -21.07 14.97 -7.47
C GLU A 810 -19.71 14.99 -6.76
N GLY A 811 -19.47 14.01 -5.88
CA GLY A 811 -18.24 13.93 -5.08
C GLY A 811 -18.14 14.90 -3.88
N VAL A 812 -19.16 15.74 -3.64
CA VAL A 812 -19.18 16.69 -2.50
C VAL A 812 -19.65 16.02 -1.20
N GLY A 813 -20.30 14.86 -1.26
CA GLY A 813 -20.91 14.20 -0.09
C GLY A 813 -19.95 14.00 1.10
N ASP A 814 -18.74 13.49 0.85
CA ASP A 814 -17.75 13.30 1.92
C ASP A 814 -17.19 14.62 2.46
N GLN A 815 -17.11 15.64 1.62
CA GLN A 815 -16.66 16.98 2.00
C GLN A 815 -17.69 17.71 2.85
N SER A 816 -18.96 17.63 2.48
CA SER A 816 -20.07 18.20 3.25
C SER A 816 -20.18 17.52 4.63
N LYS A 817 -20.13 16.18 4.66
CA LYS A 817 -20.06 15.41 5.92
C LYS A 817 -18.86 15.82 6.77
N PHE A 818 -17.68 15.91 6.16
CA PHE A 818 -16.47 16.33 6.86
C PHE A 818 -16.63 17.74 7.47
N ALA A 819 -17.15 18.69 6.71
CA ALA A 819 -17.39 20.05 7.16
C ALA A 819 -18.39 20.10 8.32
N ASP A 820 -19.47 19.32 8.25
CA ASP A 820 -20.44 19.18 9.35
C ASP A 820 -19.78 18.62 10.62
N GLY A 821 -18.98 17.55 10.48
CA GLY A 821 -18.20 17.02 11.58
C GLY A 821 -17.24 18.06 12.17
N PHE A 822 -16.55 18.83 11.33
CA PHE A 822 -15.59 19.85 11.79
C PHE A 822 -16.29 20.97 12.56
N LEU A 823 -17.44 21.45 12.05
CA LEU A 823 -18.26 22.46 12.73
C LEU A 823 -18.75 21.94 14.09
N GLN A 824 -19.21 20.70 14.18
CA GLN A 824 -19.61 20.08 15.45
C GLN A 824 -18.43 19.94 16.42
N ALA A 825 -17.26 19.53 15.91
CA ALA A 825 -16.05 19.35 16.71
C ALA A 825 -15.43 20.66 17.22
N THR A 826 -15.71 21.79 16.56
CA THR A 826 -15.17 23.11 16.93
C THR A 826 -16.20 24.00 17.63
N ALA A 827 -17.47 23.60 17.68
CA ALA A 827 -18.50 24.34 18.39
C ALA A 827 -18.08 24.60 19.86
N PRO A 828 -18.30 25.82 20.38
CA PRO A 828 -18.08 26.11 21.79
C PRO A 828 -18.87 25.10 22.63
N ARG A 829 -18.19 24.33 23.48
CA ARG A 829 -18.88 23.45 24.43
C ARG A 829 -19.47 24.33 25.53
N ASP A 830 -20.77 24.20 25.77
CA ASP A 830 -21.41 24.87 26.90
C ASP A 830 -20.69 24.43 28.19
N SER A 831 -20.18 25.42 28.93
CA SER A 831 -19.33 25.22 30.11
C SER A 831 -19.98 24.40 31.24
N LYS A 832 -21.28 24.10 31.14
CA LYS A 832 -22.02 23.27 32.10
C LYS A 832 -21.82 21.77 31.95
N GLU A 833 -21.38 21.26 30.80
CA GLU A 833 -21.20 19.81 30.60
C GLU A 833 -19.76 19.30 30.85
N GLN A 834 -18.79 20.18 31.14
CA GLN A 834 -17.38 19.81 31.19
C GLN A 834 -16.88 19.18 32.51
N HIS A 835 -17.72 19.06 33.55
CA HIS A 835 -17.27 18.59 34.87
C HIS A 835 -17.40 17.10 35.27
N PRO A 836 -18.08 16.16 34.55
CA PRO A 836 -18.19 14.78 35.08
C PRO A 836 -16.91 13.94 34.95
N ALA A 837 -16.06 14.20 33.96
CA ALA A 837 -14.98 13.27 33.60
C ALA A 837 -13.68 13.48 34.39
N ALA A 838 -13.41 14.69 34.88
CA ALA A 838 -12.22 14.96 35.68
C ALA A 838 -12.33 14.37 37.11
N GLU A 839 -13.54 14.21 37.64
CA GLU A 839 -13.79 13.58 38.94
C GLU A 839 -13.65 12.04 38.88
N GLN A 840 -13.89 11.42 37.72
CA GLN A 840 -13.76 9.96 37.57
C GLN A 840 -12.32 9.49 37.27
N ALA A 841 -11.43 10.36 36.81
CA ALA A 841 -10.03 10.00 36.57
C ALA A 841 -9.11 10.23 37.80
N ALA A 842 -9.64 10.83 38.86
CA ALA A 842 -8.95 11.06 40.14
C ALA A 842 -9.41 10.10 41.25
N GLY A 843 -10.28 9.14 40.94
CA GLY A 843 -10.79 8.09 41.83
C GLY A 843 -10.06 6.77 41.66
#